data_AF-A0A936VW87-F1
#
_entry.id   AF-A0A936VW87-F1
#
_cell.length_a   1.000
_cell.length_b   1.000
_cell.length_c   1.000
_cell.angle_alpha   90.00
_cell.angle_beta   90.00
_cell.angle_gamma   90.00
#
_symmetry.space_group_name_H-M   'P 1'
#
loop_
_entity.id
_entity.type
_entity.pdbx_description
1 polymer ?
#
loop_
_entity_poly.entity_id
_entity_poly.type
_entity_poly.pdbx_seq_one_letter_code
_entity_poly.pdbx_strand_id
1 'polypeptide(L)'
;MKKLNLAAVLFLVLLTTGLFAQISGTVFRDFNANGIKENITDFDENGMAGVTVIAYSSSGAIVGTTTSSATGSWSLPAVTSFPVRVEFSGYPTDTYSGPNGTSNTSSVQFISATSTSVNFGLQVGECYMSTLNPQVATTLFRSGDPILNATAGSRNAVPIFNFNNGSITSFTSALASDVNWWGSVGTAPTPTVGALASQVGSCWGIAHHKGTRNIITSSFLRRHVGLGPNGLGAIYKVPDNGSSTASLLVDLVALGVNLGTIPSNSVRGLSSPTTPTHDVEAFDKVGKIGLGDIDISSDEKYLFTVNLFEKKLIRINLTPTLTAPTGGDISQFNIPNPGCINGQVRPWALKYYLGKLYVGVTCDGSTGSSSDLSLHVYAFDVATSTWSASPVFTLNSPLRPIAQGNWNNWNNTFVQGPDFNTNPQPLLSDIDFDNNGDMILGVLDVYGIKTGHDNYRNVTTDFGLYDVIIFGDILRATKSGSTWTNNVGSGGVEYYGNDNGVSNGSFPNLSIQSDACAGGISSVCGLTKVMMSATDPAGAITNGVIVLNNTTGVHTSRYTIMSTMGPTGSSVSENQGKGIGIGDIELLTPPPPIEIGNRIWLDTDSDGVQDPNESPIVGVTVQLVNSSGTVIATAVTNSSGNYYFTNATGTNTSSSIYNITQLQANMTYTVRIPNINGGSKQSALANYRLTTQNANNGIPATQEDVRDSDGAIVGTSAEALVLTTQIPVSGANNHTFDFGFFACAPNYHEICNDGSDTLTLTADAGLTNVMWYDSTTNTLIGSGISIKITSSTLGLSDTYEAYYYTALDATGCTVSLCCPVQVKTIPCCQISVQNTSTLCNNNSTLAISTDDWFSLTLSATVTGGSGNYIVKIGAYTSASTASGSPITITGNGAGGNPLLQANGTATYTVTVQDATNGSCLTTFSIGPVAACSSCPNPNCFTIGVQKN
;
A
#
# COMPACT_ATOMS: atom_id res chain seq x y z
N MET A 1 -55.00 -12.13 40.00
CA MET A 1 -56.13 -12.11 39.03
C MET A 1 -56.26 -10.69 38.52
N LYS A 2 -56.13 -10.29 37.25
CA LYS A 2 -56.09 -10.95 35.95
C LYS A 2 -55.14 -10.16 35.04
N LYS A 3 -54.49 -10.88 34.12
CA LYS A 3 -53.75 -10.39 32.95
C LYS A 3 -54.67 -9.48 32.10
N LEU A 4 -54.16 -8.34 31.62
CA LEU A 4 -54.70 -7.70 30.41
C LEU A 4 -53.58 -6.93 29.67
N ASN A 5 -53.12 -7.55 28.58
CA ASN A 5 -52.59 -6.99 27.33
C ASN A 5 -51.58 -5.83 27.38
N LEU A 6 -50.31 -6.17 27.60
CA LEU A 6 -49.14 -5.40 27.12
C LEU A 6 -48.71 -5.84 25.69
N ALA A 7 -49.54 -6.59 24.98
CA ALA A 7 -49.24 -7.14 23.64
C ALA A 7 -49.74 -6.25 22.48
N ALA A 8 -50.53 -5.20 22.76
CA ALA A 8 -51.10 -4.33 21.72
C ALA A 8 -50.35 -3.00 21.54
N VAL A 9 -49.38 -2.67 22.40
CA VAL A 9 -48.57 -1.44 22.30
C VAL A 9 -47.17 -1.71 21.72
N LEU A 10 -46.75 -2.97 21.61
CA LEU A 10 -45.47 -3.36 21.02
C LEU A 10 -45.54 -3.67 19.51
N PHE A 11 -46.67 -3.39 18.85
CA PHE A 11 -46.86 -3.67 17.42
C PHE A 11 -47.06 -2.40 16.57
N LEU A 12 -46.88 -1.21 17.14
CA LEU A 12 -47.01 0.06 16.43
C LEU A 12 -45.83 1.02 16.70
N VAL A 13 -44.63 0.44 16.84
CA VAL A 13 -43.34 1.13 16.65
C VAL A 13 -42.41 0.21 15.83
N LEU A 14 -42.95 -0.46 14.81
CA LEU A 14 -42.17 -0.67 13.58
C LEU A 14 -42.29 0.64 12.80
N LEU A 15 -41.57 1.67 13.27
CA LEU A 15 -41.12 2.69 12.34
C LEU A 15 -40.37 1.93 11.25
N THR A 16 -40.75 2.23 10.03
CA THR A 16 -40.05 1.87 8.80
C THR A 16 -38.57 2.19 8.93
N THR A 17 -37.76 1.29 9.49
CA THR A 17 -36.34 1.26 9.18
C THR A 17 -36.30 0.80 7.75
N GLY A 18 -36.20 1.76 6.82
CA GLY A 18 -35.82 1.43 5.46
C GLY A 18 -34.61 0.51 5.55
N LEU A 19 -34.71 -0.67 4.92
CA LEU A 19 -33.54 -1.47 4.61
C LEU A 19 -32.73 -0.61 3.65
N PHE A 20 -31.88 0.25 4.19
CA PHE A 20 -30.98 1.03 3.37
C PHE A 20 -29.90 0.08 2.83
N ALA A 21 -29.61 0.21 1.55
CA ALA A 21 -28.55 -0.53 0.90
C ALA A 21 -27.21 -0.17 1.58
N GLN A 22 -26.57 -1.17 2.19
CA GLN A 22 -25.34 -0.99 2.98
C GLN A 22 -24.10 -1.32 2.16
N ILE A 23 -23.10 -0.44 2.23
CA ILE A 23 -21.71 -0.77 1.91
C ILE A 23 -20.93 -0.78 3.22
N SER A 24 -20.15 -1.84 3.45
CA SER A 24 -19.33 -1.96 4.65
C SER A 24 -18.15 -2.90 4.42
N GLY A 25 -17.21 -2.87 5.34
CA GLY A 25 -16.10 -3.80 5.39
C GLY A 25 -15.19 -3.51 6.58
N THR A 26 -13.94 -3.96 6.46
CA THR A 26 -12.92 -3.79 7.49
C THR A 26 -11.65 -3.22 6.88
N VAL A 27 -11.08 -2.20 7.53
CA VAL A 27 -9.69 -1.81 7.33
C VAL A 27 -8.83 -2.60 8.30
N PHE A 28 -7.80 -3.31 7.84
CA PHE A 28 -7.01 -4.22 8.68
C PHE A 28 -5.51 -4.09 8.42
N ARG A 29 -4.68 -4.53 9.37
CA ARG A 29 -3.24 -4.65 9.18
C ARG A 29 -2.94 -5.99 8.55
N ASP A 30 -2.35 -5.98 7.35
CA ASP A 30 -1.90 -7.18 6.66
C ASP A 30 -0.47 -7.48 7.12
N PHE A 31 -0.34 -8.35 8.11
CA PHE A 31 0.95 -8.61 8.75
C PHE A 31 1.81 -9.55 7.92
N ASN A 32 1.22 -10.38 7.06
CA ASN A 32 1.95 -11.36 6.26
C ASN A 32 2.00 -11.03 4.76
N ALA A 33 1.50 -9.85 4.37
CA ALA A 33 1.49 -9.32 3.01
C ALA A 33 0.87 -10.29 2.00
N ASN A 34 -0.27 -10.90 2.33
CA ASN A 34 -0.94 -11.86 1.44
C ASN A 34 -2.28 -11.34 0.86
N GLY A 35 -2.76 -10.17 1.29
CA GLY A 35 -4.01 -9.57 0.85
C GLY A 35 -5.27 -10.31 1.31
N ILE A 36 -5.16 -11.15 2.34
CA ILE A 36 -6.23 -11.94 2.93
C ILE A 36 -6.35 -11.53 4.39
N LYS A 37 -7.53 -11.13 4.84
CA LYS A 37 -7.75 -10.81 6.24
C LYS A 37 -7.91 -12.11 7.02
N GLU A 38 -6.97 -12.40 7.91
CA GLU A 38 -6.95 -13.64 8.68
C GLU A 38 -7.11 -13.38 10.19
N ASN A 39 -8.13 -13.99 10.78
CA ASN A 39 -8.37 -13.97 12.22
C ASN A 39 -8.53 -15.42 12.69
N ILE A 40 -7.42 -16.14 12.73
CA ILE A 40 -7.34 -17.55 13.13
C ILE A 40 -6.76 -17.68 14.54
N THR A 41 -6.81 -18.87 15.13
CA THR A 41 -6.24 -19.09 16.46
C THR A 41 -4.77 -18.70 16.49
N ASP A 42 -4.40 -17.85 17.46
CA ASP A 42 -3.05 -17.30 17.68
C ASP A 42 -2.49 -16.39 16.56
N PHE A 43 -3.22 -16.12 15.46
CA PHE A 43 -2.84 -15.11 14.46
C PHE A 43 -4.05 -14.24 14.09
N ASP A 44 -3.96 -12.94 14.40
CA ASP A 44 -5.05 -11.98 14.30
C ASP A 44 -4.60 -10.70 13.58
N GLU A 45 -5.12 -10.51 12.38
CA GLU A 45 -4.99 -9.29 11.61
C GLU A 45 -6.02 -8.26 12.06
N ASN A 46 -5.60 -7.56 13.11
CA ASN A 46 -6.41 -6.56 13.77
C ASN A 46 -6.80 -5.43 12.83
N GLY A 47 -7.98 -4.87 13.10
CA GLY A 47 -8.47 -3.70 12.40
C GLY A 47 -7.61 -2.46 12.66
N MET A 48 -7.61 -1.54 11.69
CA MET A 48 -6.99 -0.23 11.84
C MET A 48 -8.05 0.87 11.92
N ALA A 49 -8.01 1.66 12.99
CA ALA A 49 -8.92 2.77 13.25
C ALA A 49 -8.48 4.07 12.57
N GLY A 50 -9.44 4.98 12.34
CA GLY A 50 -9.17 6.35 11.89
C GLY A 50 -8.93 6.50 10.39
N VAL A 51 -9.05 5.42 9.61
CA VAL A 51 -8.95 5.48 8.14
C VAL A 51 -10.26 6.04 7.59
N THR A 52 -10.13 7.10 6.80
CA THR A 52 -11.26 7.79 6.16
C THR A 52 -11.72 6.99 4.95
N VAL A 53 -13.03 6.75 4.86
CA VAL A 53 -13.67 6.03 3.77
C VAL A 53 -14.74 6.92 3.14
N ILE A 54 -14.61 7.22 1.85
CA ILE A 54 -15.55 8.06 1.10
C ILE A 54 -16.10 7.27 -0.08
N ALA A 55 -17.41 7.31 -0.28
CA ALA A 55 -18.07 6.75 -1.46
C ALA A 55 -18.54 7.87 -2.40
N TYR A 56 -18.26 7.71 -3.69
CA TYR A 56 -18.62 8.64 -4.76
C TYR A 56 -19.57 7.98 -5.77
N SER A 57 -20.57 8.73 -6.22
CA SER A 57 -21.45 8.34 -7.34
C SER A 57 -20.77 8.53 -8.69
N SER A 58 -21.40 8.04 -9.76
CA SER A 58 -21.00 8.26 -11.16
C SER A 58 -21.04 9.71 -11.65
N SER A 59 -21.39 10.66 -10.77
CA SER A 59 -21.32 12.10 -11.07
C SER A 59 -20.18 12.79 -10.34
N GLY A 60 -19.32 12.02 -9.67
CA GLY A 60 -18.30 12.52 -8.75
C GLY A 60 -18.84 13.05 -7.41
N ALA A 61 -20.16 13.03 -7.17
CA ALA A 61 -20.73 13.49 -5.91
C ALA A 61 -20.50 12.48 -4.77
N ILE A 62 -20.11 12.99 -3.58
CA ILE A 62 -20.00 12.18 -2.35
C ILE A 62 -21.39 11.70 -1.94
N VAL A 63 -21.54 10.38 -1.83
CA VAL A 63 -22.77 9.71 -1.38
C VAL A 63 -22.63 9.10 0.03
N GLY A 64 -21.44 9.12 0.61
CA GLY A 64 -21.20 8.72 1.98
C GLY A 64 -19.78 8.97 2.45
N THR A 65 -19.61 9.24 3.74
CA THR A 65 -18.31 9.38 4.40
C THR A 65 -18.36 8.76 5.78
N THR A 66 -17.33 8.02 6.15
CA THR A 66 -17.17 7.43 7.49
C THR A 66 -15.69 7.28 7.81
N THR A 67 -15.39 6.84 9.03
CA THR A 67 -14.04 6.49 9.47
C THR A 67 -14.06 5.10 10.08
N SER A 68 -13.02 4.30 9.85
CA SER A 68 -12.89 2.99 10.48
C SER A 68 -12.84 3.10 12.01
N SER A 69 -13.52 2.17 12.67
CA SER A 69 -13.58 2.06 14.14
C SER A 69 -12.32 1.41 14.72
N ALA A 70 -12.25 1.28 16.05
CA ALA A 70 -11.16 0.59 16.77
C ALA A 70 -10.90 -0.84 16.25
N THR A 71 -11.95 -1.55 15.82
CA THR A 71 -11.85 -2.90 15.24
C THR A 71 -11.66 -2.88 13.72
N GLY A 72 -11.39 -1.71 13.13
CA GLY A 72 -11.26 -1.51 11.68
C GLY A 72 -12.58 -1.53 10.91
N SER A 73 -13.70 -1.89 11.56
CA SER A 73 -15.01 -1.98 10.92
C SER A 73 -15.50 -0.59 10.52
N TRP A 74 -16.12 -0.51 9.35
CA TRP A 74 -16.74 0.71 8.83
C TRP A 74 -18.03 0.38 8.07
N SER A 75 -18.95 1.34 7.98
CA SER A 75 -20.21 1.17 7.25
C SER A 75 -20.74 2.50 6.74
N LEU A 76 -21.31 2.47 5.54
CA LEU A 76 -22.08 3.53 4.90
C LEU A 76 -23.50 2.99 4.64
N PRO A 77 -24.43 3.16 5.58
CA PRO A 77 -25.74 2.55 5.48
C PRO A 77 -26.64 3.22 4.45
N ALA A 78 -26.40 4.48 4.05
CA ALA A 78 -27.33 5.29 3.26
C ALA A 78 -27.05 5.33 1.75
N VAL A 79 -26.25 4.40 1.21
CA VAL A 79 -25.87 4.42 -0.22
C VAL A 79 -26.96 3.76 -1.06
N THR A 80 -27.81 4.56 -1.71
CA THR A 80 -29.00 4.07 -2.42
C THR A 80 -28.83 3.94 -3.94
N SER A 81 -27.76 4.48 -4.52
CA SER A 81 -27.48 4.41 -5.97
C SER A 81 -26.14 3.73 -6.23
N PHE A 82 -26.12 2.77 -7.15
CA PHE A 82 -24.92 2.06 -7.60
C PHE A 82 -24.77 2.21 -9.13
N PRO A 83 -23.56 2.06 -9.68
CA PRO A 83 -22.29 1.77 -8.99
C PRO A 83 -21.73 2.97 -8.22
N VAL A 84 -20.84 2.70 -7.27
CA VAL A 84 -20.06 3.72 -6.53
C VAL A 84 -18.58 3.37 -6.49
N ARG A 85 -17.72 4.39 -6.37
CA ARG A 85 -16.28 4.26 -6.13
C ARG A 85 -16.03 4.58 -4.67
N VAL A 86 -15.34 3.69 -3.96
CA VAL A 86 -14.96 3.82 -2.55
C VAL A 86 -13.47 4.12 -2.49
N GLU A 87 -13.11 5.18 -1.77
CA GLU A 87 -11.73 5.63 -1.60
C GLU A 87 -11.32 5.57 -0.12
N PHE A 88 -10.12 5.04 0.15
CA PHE A 88 -9.51 4.94 1.47
C PHE A 88 -8.35 5.93 1.60
N SER A 89 -8.31 6.70 2.69
CA SER A 89 -7.26 7.70 2.95
C SER A 89 -7.07 7.99 4.45
N GLY A 90 -6.08 8.81 4.80
CA GLY A 90 -5.86 9.25 6.18
C GLY A 90 -5.32 8.18 7.13
N TYR A 91 -4.75 7.10 6.59
CA TYR A 91 -3.98 6.13 7.37
C TYR A 91 -2.60 6.68 7.78
N PRO A 92 -1.96 6.14 8.85
CA PRO A 92 -0.71 6.68 9.40
C PRO A 92 0.44 6.77 8.39
N THR A 93 1.35 7.73 8.61
CA THR A 93 2.63 7.78 7.90
C THR A 93 3.40 6.47 8.08
N ASP A 94 4.16 6.06 7.06
CA ASP A 94 4.88 4.77 6.98
C ASP A 94 3.99 3.52 6.98
N THR A 95 2.70 3.67 6.64
CA THR A 95 1.81 2.57 6.28
C THR A 95 1.41 2.69 4.82
N TYR A 96 1.35 1.55 4.12
CA TYR A 96 1.12 1.48 2.68
C TYR A 96 -0.06 0.58 2.37
N SER A 97 -0.58 0.66 1.15
CA SER A 97 -1.61 -0.28 0.68
C SER A 97 -1.12 -1.72 0.87
N GLY A 98 -1.97 -2.61 1.37
CA GLY A 98 -1.69 -4.05 1.37
C GLY A 98 -1.70 -4.58 -0.08
N PRO A 99 -1.09 -5.75 -0.35
CA PRO A 99 -1.12 -6.35 -1.68
C PRO A 99 -2.54 -6.79 -2.07
N ASN A 100 -2.80 -6.90 -3.37
CA ASN A 100 -4.07 -7.39 -3.87
C ASN A 100 -4.25 -8.88 -3.53
N GLY A 101 -5.36 -9.20 -2.86
CA GLY A 101 -5.72 -10.57 -2.48
C GLY A 101 -7.24 -10.77 -2.42
N THR A 102 -7.69 -11.88 -1.84
CA THR A 102 -9.12 -12.21 -1.80
C THR A 102 -9.92 -11.33 -0.82
N SER A 103 -9.24 -10.70 0.15
CA SER A 103 -9.84 -9.80 1.13
C SER A 103 -9.28 -8.39 1.05
N ASN A 104 -8.48 -8.07 0.03
CA ASN A 104 -7.92 -6.74 -0.15
C ASN A 104 -7.79 -6.39 -1.62
N THR A 105 -8.07 -5.13 -1.96
CA THR A 105 -7.78 -4.56 -3.27
C THR A 105 -7.13 -3.18 -3.05
N SER A 106 -7.05 -2.34 -4.09
CA SER A 106 -6.41 -1.02 -3.93
C SER A 106 -7.20 -0.08 -3.00
N SER A 107 -6.60 1.07 -2.70
CA SER A 107 -7.25 2.18 -1.99
C SER A 107 -8.43 2.79 -2.76
N VAL A 108 -8.62 2.42 -4.03
CA VAL A 108 -9.77 2.77 -4.86
C VAL A 108 -10.52 1.49 -5.29
N GLN A 109 -11.80 1.38 -4.92
CA GLN A 109 -12.59 0.17 -5.13
C GLN A 109 -13.94 0.49 -5.78
N PHE A 110 -14.37 -0.34 -6.73
CA PHE A 110 -15.59 -0.11 -7.52
C PHE A 110 -16.67 -1.10 -7.14
N ILE A 111 -17.78 -0.58 -6.60
CA ILE A 111 -18.84 -1.36 -5.97
C ILE A 111 -20.13 -1.20 -6.77
N SER A 112 -20.63 -2.29 -7.36
CA SER A 112 -21.80 -2.29 -8.24
C SER A 112 -23.12 -2.65 -7.56
N ALA A 113 -23.07 -3.13 -6.32
CA ALA A 113 -24.23 -3.47 -5.49
C ALA A 113 -23.84 -3.45 -4.01
N THR A 114 -24.81 -3.59 -3.12
CA THR A 114 -24.55 -3.73 -1.67
C THR A 114 -23.51 -4.81 -1.39
N SER A 115 -22.51 -4.47 -0.58
CA SER A 115 -21.42 -5.37 -0.20
C SER A 115 -21.00 -5.13 1.24
N THR A 116 -20.75 -6.21 1.97
CA THR A 116 -20.24 -6.20 3.34
C THR A 116 -18.77 -6.58 3.44
N SER A 117 -18.11 -6.74 2.30
CA SER A 117 -16.73 -7.24 2.19
C SER A 117 -15.84 -6.26 1.42
N VAL A 118 -16.10 -4.95 1.57
CA VAL A 118 -15.26 -3.89 0.99
C VAL A 118 -14.12 -3.62 1.95
N ASN A 119 -13.11 -4.48 1.90
CA ASN A 119 -12.01 -4.49 2.84
C ASN A 119 -10.78 -3.76 2.29
N PHE A 120 -9.97 -3.21 3.18
CA PHE A 120 -8.71 -2.56 2.83
C PHE A 120 -7.61 -2.95 3.82
N GLY A 121 -6.64 -3.71 3.34
CA GLY A 121 -5.45 -4.13 4.07
C GLY A 121 -4.39 -3.05 4.00
N LEU A 122 -3.65 -2.87 5.08
CA LEU A 122 -2.53 -1.95 5.18
C LEU A 122 -1.26 -2.71 5.55
N GLN A 123 -0.21 -2.52 4.76
CA GLN A 123 1.12 -3.04 5.05
C GLN A 123 1.85 -2.07 5.98
N VAL A 124 2.38 -2.62 7.09
CA VAL A 124 3.23 -1.88 8.04
C VAL A 124 4.63 -2.50 8.01
N GLY A 125 5.64 -1.73 7.58
CA GLY A 125 6.98 -2.25 7.32
C GLY A 125 7.70 -2.83 8.54
N GLU A 126 7.51 -2.21 9.71
CA GLU A 126 8.07 -2.68 10.98
C GLU A 126 7.49 -4.06 11.39
N CYS A 127 6.21 -4.28 11.09
CA CYS A 127 5.43 -5.42 11.57
C CYS A 127 5.11 -6.48 10.48
N TYR A 128 6.06 -6.75 9.59
CA TYR A 128 5.89 -7.80 8.58
C TYR A 128 6.40 -9.18 9.06
N MET A 129 5.60 -10.22 8.81
CA MET A 129 5.80 -11.60 9.23
C MET A 129 5.48 -12.57 8.09
N SER A 130 6.52 -13.04 7.38
CA SER A 130 6.34 -14.04 6.32
C SER A 130 6.07 -15.47 6.83
N THR A 131 6.15 -15.69 8.15
CA THR A 131 5.98 -16.98 8.81
C THR A 131 5.56 -16.78 10.26
N LEU A 132 4.78 -17.72 10.82
CA LEU A 132 4.40 -17.70 12.24
C LEU A 132 5.53 -18.16 13.18
N ASN A 133 6.67 -18.61 12.63
CA ASN A 133 7.82 -19.10 13.38
C ASN A 133 9.10 -18.39 12.90
N PRO A 134 9.25 -17.07 13.15
CA PRO A 134 10.41 -16.30 12.72
C PRO A 134 11.69 -16.73 13.44
N GLN A 135 12.84 -16.35 12.89
CA GLN A 135 14.09 -16.38 13.65
C GLN A 135 14.12 -15.23 14.66
N VAL A 136 14.85 -15.43 15.75
CA VAL A 136 15.01 -14.50 16.86
C VAL A 136 16.49 -14.38 17.16
N ALA A 137 16.97 -13.16 17.38
CA ALA A 137 18.29 -12.92 17.94
C ALA A 137 18.19 -12.26 19.31
N THR A 138 19.22 -12.45 20.11
CA THR A 138 19.40 -11.75 21.39
C THR A 138 20.90 -11.55 21.64
N THR A 139 21.26 -10.84 22.70
CA THR A 139 22.64 -10.66 23.16
C THR A 139 22.91 -11.46 24.43
N LEU A 140 24.10 -12.04 24.55
CA LEU A 140 24.54 -12.77 25.74
C LEU A 140 25.80 -12.17 26.33
N PHE A 141 25.78 -12.01 27.64
CA PHE A 141 26.88 -11.44 28.39
C PHE A 141 27.91 -12.50 28.80
N ARG A 142 29.05 -12.51 28.11
CA ARG A 142 30.11 -13.51 28.32
C ARG A 142 31.20 -12.99 29.27
N SER A 143 31.28 -13.58 30.46
CA SER A 143 32.28 -13.23 31.49
C SER A 143 33.72 -13.23 30.97
N GLY A 144 34.55 -12.35 31.54
CA GLY A 144 35.99 -12.30 31.27
C GLY A 144 36.39 -11.31 30.19
N ASP A 145 37.65 -11.39 29.74
CA ASP A 145 38.20 -10.53 28.69
C ASP A 145 38.11 -11.22 27.33
N PRO A 146 37.18 -10.82 26.44
CA PRO A 146 36.97 -11.47 25.16
C PRO A 146 38.11 -11.27 24.15
N ILE A 147 39.02 -10.31 24.41
CA ILE A 147 40.11 -9.95 23.50
C ILE A 147 41.37 -10.74 23.82
N LEU A 148 41.72 -10.83 25.11
CA LEU A 148 42.98 -11.44 25.54
C LEU A 148 42.83 -12.92 25.95
N ASN A 149 41.61 -13.39 26.23
CA ASN A 149 41.35 -14.77 26.62
C ASN A 149 40.59 -15.53 25.52
N ALA A 150 41.23 -16.53 24.92
CA ALA A 150 40.64 -17.31 23.82
C ALA A 150 39.33 -18.04 24.21
N THR A 151 39.22 -18.49 25.46
CA THR A 151 38.01 -19.17 25.98
C THR A 151 36.86 -18.21 26.20
N ALA A 152 37.14 -16.98 26.64
CA ALA A 152 36.13 -15.91 26.69
C ALA A 152 35.70 -15.50 25.27
N GLY A 153 36.66 -15.32 24.38
CA GLY A 153 36.45 -14.82 23.03
C GLY A 153 35.73 -15.79 22.08
N SER A 154 35.80 -17.10 22.30
CA SER A 154 35.19 -18.12 21.43
C SER A 154 33.71 -18.40 21.69
N ARG A 155 33.10 -17.70 22.66
CA ARG A 155 31.71 -17.94 23.07
C ARG A 155 30.74 -17.15 22.22
N ASN A 156 29.55 -17.71 22.00
CA ASN A 156 28.48 -17.07 21.24
C ASN A 156 27.92 -15.86 22.01
N ALA A 157 28.11 -14.65 21.50
CA ALA A 157 27.60 -13.41 22.09
C ALA A 157 26.28 -12.95 21.47
N VAL A 158 25.97 -13.39 20.24
CA VAL A 158 24.72 -13.07 19.53
C VAL A 158 24.12 -14.37 19.00
N PRO A 159 23.41 -15.14 19.83
CA PRO A 159 22.71 -16.35 19.40
C PRO A 159 21.51 -16.04 18.49
N ILE A 160 21.28 -16.91 17.51
CA ILE A 160 20.09 -16.89 16.64
C ILE A 160 19.35 -18.22 16.83
N PHE A 161 18.05 -18.18 17.09
CA PHE A 161 17.21 -19.35 17.30
C PHE A 161 15.83 -19.17 16.66
N ASN A 162 15.05 -20.24 16.52
CA ASN A 162 13.71 -20.15 15.94
C ASN A 162 12.68 -19.92 17.04
N PHE A 163 11.83 -18.92 16.87
CA PHE A 163 10.57 -18.83 17.59
C PHE A 163 9.69 -20.02 17.22
N ASN A 164 8.94 -20.53 18.18
CA ASN A 164 7.95 -21.57 17.93
C ASN A 164 6.62 -21.12 18.53
N ASN A 165 5.63 -20.90 17.66
CA ASN A 165 4.29 -20.47 18.06
C ASN A 165 3.52 -21.58 18.80
N GLY A 166 3.90 -22.84 18.59
CA GLY A 166 3.30 -23.98 19.28
C GLY A 166 3.57 -23.99 20.79
N SER A 167 2.79 -24.80 21.53
CA SER A 167 3.00 -24.98 22.97
C SER A 167 4.30 -25.74 23.22
N ILE A 168 5.34 -24.98 23.54
CA ILE A 168 6.64 -25.50 23.90
C ILE A 168 6.66 -25.76 25.42
N THR A 169 6.52 -27.02 25.83
CA THR A 169 6.82 -27.44 27.21
C THR A 169 8.34 -27.55 27.35
N SER A 170 8.97 -26.53 27.94
CA SER A 170 10.37 -26.54 28.44
C SER A 170 11.44 -27.11 27.50
N PHE A 171 12.19 -26.25 26.83
CA PHE A 171 13.40 -26.67 26.11
C PHE A 171 14.66 -25.96 26.59
N THR A 172 15.71 -26.75 26.81
CA THR A 172 17.09 -26.28 26.90
C THR A 172 17.76 -26.47 25.56
N SER A 173 18.42 -25.44 25.04
CA SER A 173 19.32 -25.62 23.89
C SER A 173 20.52 -26.48 24.27
N ALA A 174 20.87 -27.44 23.40
CA ALA A 174 22.02 -28.32 23.55
C ALA A 174 23.36 -27.62 23.26
N LEU A 175 23.72 -26.59 24.04
CA LEU A 175 25.12 -26.12 24.13
C LEU A 175 25.93 -26.80 25.24
N ALA A 176 25.33 -27.71 25.99
CA ALA A 176 26.06 -28.70 26.74
C ALA A 176 25.24 -29.99 26.82
N SER A 177 25.94 -31.09 27.07
CA SER A 177 25.41 -32.40 27.39
C SER A 177 24.60 -32.42 28.71
N ASP A 178 23.83 -31.38 28.99
CA ASP A 178 23.04 -31.10 30.20
C ASP A 178 21.75 -31.95 30.18
N VAL A 179 21.34 -32.64 31.24
CA VAL A 179 20.92 -32.10 32.54
C VAL A 179 20.95 -33.20 33.63
N ASN A 180 21.19 -32.82 34.89
CA ASN A 180 20.34 -33.24 36.03
C ASN A 180 20.54 -32.43 37.33
N TRP A 181 19.58 -31.55 37.64
CA TRP A 181 18.71 -31.54 38.84
C TRP A 181 17.57 -30.51 38.61
N TRP A 182 16.38 -30.81 38.07
CA TRP A 182 15.64 -32.07 37.92
C TRP A 182 14.61 -31.99 36.77
N GLY A 183 14.78 -32.80 35.72
CA GLY A 183 13.75 -33.05 34.72
C GLY A 183 14.33 -33.35 33.33
N SER A 184 13.96 -34.48 32.74
CA SER A 184 14.40 -34.88 31.39
C SER A 184 13.97 -33.86 30.35
N VAL A 185 14.95 -33.34 29.60
CA VAL A 185 14.78 -32.22 28.69
C VAL A 185 14.70 -32.69 27.24
N GLY A 186 13.78 -32.10 26.47
CA GLY A 186 13.69 -32.35 25.03
C GLY A 186 14.87 -31.74 24.28
N THR A 187 15.34 -32.43 23.23
CA THR A 187 16.40 -31.96 22.33
C THR A 187 15.86 -30.85 21.41
N ALA A 188 15.89 -29.59 21.86
CA ALA A 188 15.67 -28.46 20.97
C ALA A 188 16.99 -28.04 20.28
N PRO A 189 16.93 -27.56 19.03
CA PRO A 189 18.13 -27.20 18.30
C PRO A 189 18.91 -26.12 19.04
N THR A 190 20.23 -26.33 19.08
CA THR A 190 21.22 -25.37 19.55
C THR A 190 21.13 -24.07 18.74
N PRO A 191 21.12 -22.88 19.39
CA PRO A 191 21.17 -21.61 18.68
C PRO A 191 22.36 -21.57 17.74
N THR A 192 22.14 -21.01 16.55
CA THR A 192 23.22 -20.70 15.63
C THR A 192 24.06 -19.56 16.19
N VAL A 193 25.36 -19.59 15.91
CA VAL A 193 26.30 -18.55 16.32
C VAL A 193 26.26 -17.40 15.32
N GLY A 194 25.60 -16.31 15.69
CA GLY A 194 25.60 -15.07 14.90
C GLY A 194 26.93 -14.34 15.02
N ALA A 195 27.40 -14.12 16.25
CA ALA A 195 28.70 -13.48 16.53
C ALA A 195 29.38 -14.08 17.76
N LEU A 196 30.72 -14.05 17.75
CA LEU A 196 31.56 -14.44 18.88
C LEU A 196 31.85 -13.24 19.80
N ALA A 197 32.06 -13.50 21.09
CA ALA A 197 32.45 -12.47 22.05
C ALA A 197 33.75 -11.76 21.68
N SER A 198 34.70 -12.45 21.04
CA SER A 198 35.93 -11.83 20.49
C SER A 198 35.68 -10.78 19.42
N GLN A 199 34.51 -10.84 18.74
CA GLN A 199 34.15 -9.92 17.66
C GLN A 199 33.40 -8.69 18.19
N VAL A 200 32.48 -8.89 19.13
CA VAL A 200 31.54 -7.83 19.58
C VAL A 200 31.65 -7.49 21.07
N GLY A 201 32.18 -8.40 21.89
CA GLY A 201 32.26 -8.27 23.35
C GLY A 201 30.89 -8.17 24.02
N SER A 202 30.79 -7.36 25.07
CA SER A 202 29.52 -7.05 25.76
C SER A 202 28.62 -6.17 24.89
N CYS A 203 27.40 -6.65 24.58
CA CYS A 203 26.38 -5.90 23.83
C CYS A 203 25.00 -6.00 24.52
N TRP A 204 24.16 -4.97 24.39
CA TRP A 204 22.77 -4.97 24.90
C TRP A 204 21.79 -4.88 23.74
N GLY A 205 21.69 -3.68 23.13
CA GLY A 205 20.63 -3.35 22.18
C GLY A 205 20.80 -4.13 20.89
N ILE A 206 19.68 -4.50 20.28
CA ILE A 206 19.66 -5.32 19.08
C ILE A 206 18.52 -4.87 18.14
N ALA A 207 18.84 -4.68 16.86
CA ALA A 207 17.87 -4.28 15.83
C ALA A 207 18.13 -5.06 14.53
N HIS A 208 17.14 -5.19 13.65
CA HIS A 208 17.32 -5.89 12.37
C HIS A 208 17.25 -4.97 11.15
N HIS A 209 18.34 -4.88 10.41
CA HIS A 209 18.36 -4.29 9.08
C HIS A 209 18.03 -5.37 8.03
N LYS A 210 16.73 -5.59 7.84
CA LYS A 210 16.08 -6.49 6.89
C LYS A 210 16.67 -6.40 5.48
N GLY A 211 16.92 -5.20 4.95
CA GLY A 211 17.35 -4.98 3.55
C GLY A 211 18.70 -5.63 3.20
N THR A 212 19.63 -5.70 4.17
CA THR A 212 20.95 -6.32 4.00
C THR A 212 21.10 -7.64 4.75
N ARG A 213 20.04 -8.08 5.47
CA ARG A 213 20.06 -9.30 6.29
C ARG A 213 21.12 -9.26 7.40
N ASN A 214 21.21 -8.12 8.09
CA ASN A 214 22.13 -7.93 9.21
C ASN A 214 21.38 -7.56 10.48
N ILE A 215 21.72 -8.23 11.57
CA ILE A 215 21.48 -7.78 12.94
C ILE A 215 22.46 -6.62 13.21
N ILE A 216 21.98 -5.56 13.82
CA ILE A 216 22.77 -4.47 14.35
C ILE A 216 22.78 -4.61 15.88
N THR A 217 23.93 -4.46 16.54
CA THR A 217 24.00 -4.52 18.01
C THR A 217 25.00 -3.53 18.58
N SER A 218 24.68 -2.95 19.74
CA SER A 218 25.48 -1.90 20.39
C SER A 218 26.28 -2.44 21.57
N SER A 219 27.53 -1.95 21.70
CA SER A 219 28.36 -2.25 22.86
C SER A 219 27.74 -1.72 24.15
N PHE A 220 27.81 -2.52 25.21
CA PHE A 220 27.21 -2.19 26.50
C PHE A 220 28.19 -2.42 27.66
N LEU A 221 28.28 -1.47 28.58
CA LEU A 221 29.06 -1.66 29.79
C LEU A 221 28.30 -2.52 30.80
N ARG A 222 28.78 -3.75 30.97
CA ARG A 222 28.36 -4.65 32.05
C ARG A 222 29.54 -5.01 32.95
N ARG A 223 29.29 -5.15 34.25
CA ARG A 223 30.33 -5.58 35.19
C ARG A 223 30.68 -7.05 34.94
N HIS A 224 31.94 -7.42 35.16
CA HIS A 224 32.53 -8.75 34.94
C HIS A 224 32.60 -9.20 33.47
N VAL A 225 32.25 -8.33 32.52
CA VAL A 225 32.26 -8.60 31.07
C VAL A 225 33.09 -7.56 30.35
N GLY A 226 33.99 -8.04 29.49
CA GLY A 226 34.85 -7.18 28.70
C GLY A 226 34.12 -6.56 27.51
N LEU A 227 34.50 -5.32 27.20
CA LEU A 227 34.12 -4.68 25.95
C LEU A 227 34.86 -5.35 24.77
N GLY A 228 34.24 -5.28 23.59
CA GLY A 228 34.81 -5.78 22.34
C GLY A 228 35.98 -4.92 21.82
N PRO A 229 36.53 -5.25 20.65
CA PRO A 229 37.74 -4.62 20.11
C PRO A 229 37.64 -3.10 19.94
N ASN A 230 36.43 -2.59 19.71
CA ASN A 230 36.14 -1.19 19.41
C ASN A 230 35.60 -0.40 20.61
N GLY A 231 35.58 -0.99 21.81
CA GLY A 231 35.26 -0.27 23.04
C GLY A 231 33.79 0.15 23.18
N LEU A 232 33.57 1.25 23.89
CA LEU A 232 32.26 1.67 24.43
C LEU A 232 31.33 2.34 23.41
N GLY A 233 31.87 2.81 22.27
CA GLY A 233 31.11 3.48 21.22
C GLY A 233 30.75 2.58 20.04
N ALA A 234 31.06 1.29 20.13
CA ALA A 234 30.98 0.38 19.00
C ALA A 234 29.53 -0.06 18.75
N ILE A 235 29.13 0.01 17.49
CA ILE A 235 27.93 -0.62 16.97
C ILE A 235 28.38 -1.55 15.86
N TYR A 236 27.99 -2.83 15.94
CA TYR A 236 28.39 -3.88 15.02
C TYR A 236 27.25 -4.28 14.11
N LYS A 237 27.58 -4.79 12.92
CA LYS A 237 26.66 -5.53 12.06
C LYS A 237 27.05 -7.01 12.05
N VAL A 238 26.05 -7.87 12.17
CA VAL A 238 26.16 -9.33 12.29
C VAL A 238 25.24 -9.96 11.26
N PRO A 239 25.73 -10.74 10.29
CA PRO A 239 24.85 -11.41 9.33
C PRO A 239 23.86 -12.34 10.04
N ASP A 240 22.57 -12.28 9.66
CA ASP A 240 21.49 -13.09 10.26
C ASP A 240 21.53 -14.58 9.84
N ASN A 241 22.47 -14.94 8.98
CA ASN A 241 22.65 -16.30 8.45
C ASN A 241 23.51 -17.22 9.33
N GLY A 242 23.96 -16.74 10.50
CA GLY A 242 24.75 -17.56 11.42
C GLY A 242 26.20 -17.82 11.00
N SER A 243 26.76 -16.96 10.14
CA SER A 243 28.12 -17.11 9.62
C SER A 243 29.24 -16.79 10.63
N SER A 244 28.94 -16.20 11.79
CA SER A 244 29.96 -15.75 12.76
C SER A 244 30.97 -14.76 12.17
N THR A 245 30.53 -13.82 11.33
CA THR A 245 31.39 -12.84 10.63
C THR A 245 31.05 -11.39 10.98
N ALA A 246 30.74 -11.13 12.26
CA ALA A 246 30.44 -9.78 12.75
C ALA A 246 31.55 -8.77 12.41
N SER A 247 31.16 -7.54 12.09
CA SER A 247 32.07 -6.44 11.75
C SER A 247 31.57 -5.12 12.32
N LEU A 248 32.47 -4.15 12.51
CA LEU A 248 32.12 -2.82 12.98
C LEU A 248 31.27 -2.09 11.93
N LEU A 249 30.12 -1.56 12.35
CA LEU A 249 29.36 -0.59 11.55
C LEU A 249 29.87 0.83 11.82
N VAL A 250 29.95 1.23 13.09
CA VAL A 250 30.42 2.55 13.51
C VAL A 250 31.01 2.51 14.92
N ASP A 251 32.02 3.34 15.19
CA ASP A 251 32.48 3.68 16.54
C ASP A 251 32.17 5.15 16.81
N LEU A 252 31.15 5.40 17.65
CA LEU A 252 30.69 6.75 17.96
C LEU A 252 31.71 7.56 18.76
N VAL A 253 32.55 6.91 19.58
CA VAL A 253 33.63 7.60 20.32
C VAL A 253 34.70 8.08 19.34
N ALA A 254 35.05 7.25 18.35
CA ALA A 254 35.96 7.65 17.27
C ALA A 254 35.40 8.81 16.42
N LEU A 255 34.07 8.94 16.33
CA LEU A 255 33.39 10.08 15.69
C LEU A 255 33.21 11.31 16.62
N GLY A 256 33.75 11.27 17.84
CA GLY A 256 33.73 12.39 18.78
C GLY A 256 32.50 12.48 19.67
N VAL A 257 31.65 11.44 19.71
CA VAL A 257 30.54 11.36 20.67
C VAL A 257 31.09 11.02 22.05
N ASN A 258 30.80 11.85 23.04
CA ASN A 258 31.21 11.61 24.41
C ASN A 258 30.24 10.65 25.10
N LEU A 259 30.68 9.41 25.34
CA LEU A 259 29.90 8.38 26.02
C LEU A 259 30.38 8.12 27.46
N GLY A 260 31.25 8.98 28.00
CA GLY A 260 31.99 8.70 29.23
C GLY A 260 33.18 7.77 28.99
N THR A 261 33.85 7.37 30.07
CA THR A 261 35.11 6.60 29.99
C THR A 261 35.15 5.43 30.98
N ILE A 262 35.67 4.30 30.52
CA ILE A 262 35.99 3.13 31.34
C ILE A 262 37.42 2.67 31.01
N PRO A 263 38.22 2.22 32.00
CA PRO A 263 39.52 1.63 31.73
C PRO A 263 39.42 0.35 30.89
N SER A 264 40.55 -0.09 30.34
CA SER A 264 40.62 -1.33 29.55
C SER A 264 40.20 -2.57 30.35
N ASN A 265 39.81 -3.63 29.65
CA ASN A 265 39.44 -4.92 30.26
C ASN A 265 40.51 -5.43 31.24
N SER A 266 41.78 -5.30 30.86
CA SER A 266 42.92 -5.70 31.71
C SER A 266 43.05 -4.84 32.98
N VAL A 267 42.87 -3.51 32.90
CA VAL A 267 42.91 -2.63 34.08
C VAL A 267 41.73 -2.90 35.02
N ARG A 268 40.58 -3.32 34.48
CA ARG A 268 39.42 -3.80 35.24
C ARG A 268 39.64 -5.18 35.88
N GLY A 269 40.75 -5.86 35.57
CA GLY A 269 41.10 -7.18 36.12
C GLY A 269 40.34 -8.34 35.46
N LEU A 270 39.77 -8.13 34.27
CA LEU A 270 39.05 -9.17 33.54
C LEU A 270 40.04 -10.19 32.93
N SER A 271 39.70 -11.48 32.99
CA SER A 271 40.58 -12.55 32.50
C SER A 271 39.78 -13.73 31.94
N SER A 272 39.82 -14.90 32.57
CA SER A 272 39.05 -16.08 32.16
C SER A 272 37.58 -15.94 32.57
N PRO A 273 36.62 -16.53 31.82
CA PRO A 273 35.19 -16.51 32.18
C PRO A 273 34.85 -17.14 33.53
N THR A 274 35.78 -17.95 34.07
CA THR A 274 35.63 -18.71 35.33
C THR A 274 36.33 -18.06 36.51
N THR A 275 37.06 -16.96 36.28
CA THR A 275 37.84 -16.29 37.33
C THR A 275 37.00 -15.15 37.89
N PRO A 276 36.65 -15.17 39.19
CA PRO A 276 35.95 -14.07 39.82
C PRO A 276 36.76 -12.77 39.72
N THR A 277 36.07 -11.64 39.57
CA THR A 277 36.72 -10.33 39.43
C THR A 277 36.06 -9.29 40.32
N HIS A 278 36.83 -8.33 40.83
CA HIS A 278 36.25 -7.20 41.57
C HIS A 278 35.62 -6.17 40.66
N ASP A 279 36.26 -5.90 39.51
CA ASP A 279 35.79 -4.96 38.49
C ASP A 279 35.17 -3.68 39.09
N VAL A 280 35.94 -3.04 39.98
CA VAL A 280 35.46 -1.95 40.86
C VAL A 280 35.02 -0.74 40.05
N GLU A 281 35.76 -0.44 38.98
CA GLU A 281 35.50 0.70 38.10
C GLU A 281 34.13 0.64 37.42
N ALA A 282 33.65 -0.55 37.07
CA ALA A 282 32.38 -0.69 36.37
C ALA A 282 31.17 -0.55 37.32
N PHE A 283 31.29 -0.89 38.60
CA PHE A 283 30.16 -1.00 39.52
C PHE A 283 29.29 0.27 39.61
N ASP A 284 29.90 1.45 39.66
CA ASP A 284 29.20 2.75 39.68
C ASP A 284 28.79 3.23 38.27
N LYS A 285 29.52 2.79 37.23
CA LYS A 285 29.40 3.30 35.86
C LYS A 285 28.35 2.57 35.02
N VAL A 286 28.05 1.29 35.33
CA VAL A 286 27.02 0.51 34.65
C VAL A 286 25.67 1.25 34.69
N GLY A 287 25.06 1.40 33.51
CA GLY A 287 23.82 2.16 33.30
C GLY A 287 23.93 3.68 33.43
N LYS A 288 25.15 4.23 33.44
CA LYS A 288 25.41 5.69 33.46
C LYS A 288 26.33 6.17 32.34
N ILE A 289 27.04 5.27 31.67
CA ILE A 289 27.95 5.57 30.55
C ILE A 289 27.73 4.57 29.42
N GLY A 290 28.18 4.92 28.22
CA GLY A 290 28.00 4.10 27.03
C GLY A 290 26.66 4.29 26.34
N LEU A 291 26.27 3.25 25.62
CA LEU A 291 25.04 3.19 24.85
C LEU A 291 23.97 2.43 25.63
N GLY A 292 22.74 2.92 25.54
CA GLY A 292 21.55 2.21 25.97
C GLY A 292 21.05 1.31 24.85
N ASP A 293 19.73 1.27 24.72
CA ASP A 293 19.06 0.52 23.68
C ASP A 293 19.33 1.06 22.26
N ILE A 294 19.01 0.27 21.24
CA ILE A 294 19.02 0.69 19.83
C ILE A 294 17.72 0.28 19.14
N ASP A 295 17.30 1.08 18.17
CA ASP A 295 16.21 0.70 17.27
C ASP A 295 16.38 1.35 15.89
N ILE A 296 15.76 0.79 14.87
CA ILE A 296 15.85 1.19 13.47
C ILE A 296 14.46 1.64 12.96
N SER A 297 14.43 2.69 12.15
CA SER A 297 13.21 3.10 11.46
C SER A 297 12.74 2.04 10.46
N SER A 298 11.43 1.97 10.22
CA SER A 298 10.82 1.02 9.27
C SER A 298 11.34 1.17 7.83
N ASP A 299 11.84 2.37 7.47
CA ASP A 299 12.47 2.67 6.19
C ASP A 299 13.98 2.36 6.13
N GLU A 300 14.54 1.86 7.24
CA GLU A 300 15.95 1.52 7.43
C GLU A 300 16.93 2.69 7.23
N LYS A 301 16.45 3.93 7.18
CA LYS A 301 17.30 5.13 7.00
C LYS A 301 17.91 5.64 8.30
N TYR A 302 17.30 5.35 9.44
CA TYR A 302 17.73 5.88 10.72
C TYR A 302 17.91 4.76 11.73
N LEU A 303 19.11 4.67 12.29
CA LEU A 303 19.38 3.91 13.51
C LEU A 303 19.43 4.87 14.68
N PHE A 304 18.83 4.48 15.80
CA PHE A 304 18.74 5.27 17.02
C PHE A 304 19.49 4.57 18.15
N THR A 305 20.05 5.34 19.06
CA THR A 305 20.57 4.84 20.34
C THR A 305 20.54 5.92 21.41
N VAL A 306 20.58 5.54 22.68
CA VAL A 306 20.66 6.48 23.80
C VAL A 306 22.11 6.63 24.28
N ASN A 307 22.61 7.86 24.31
CA ASN A 307 23.82 8.21 25.04
C ASN A 307 23.50 8.29 26.55
N LEU A 308 23.95 7.30 27.32
CA LEU A 308 23.66 7.21 28.75
C LEU A 308 24.39 8.29 29.58
N PHE A 309 25.53 8.78 29.09
CA PHE A 309 26.36 9.76 29.79
C PHE A 309 25.81 11.18 29.63
N GLU A 310 25.58 11.61 28.38
CA GLU A 310 25.05 12.95 28.09
C GLU A 310 23.51 13.01 28.12
N LYS A 311 22.83 11.87 28.24
CA LYS A 311 21.36 11.75 28.28
C LYS A 311 20.71 12.30 27.01
N LYS A 312 21.26 11.90 25.87
CA LYS A 312 20.82 12.34 24.53
C LYS A 312 20.39 11.17 23.69
N LEU A 313 19.42 11.41 22.82
CA LEU A 313 19.09 10.53 21.71
C LEU A 313 20.10 10.77 20.60
N ILE A 314 20.72 9.72 20.09
CA ILE A 314 21.56 9.75 18.90
C ILE A 314 20.75 9.16 17.75
N ARG A 315 20.72 9.87 16.62
CA ARG A 315 20.25 9.36 15.32
C ARG A 315 21.44 9.22 14.39
N ILE A 316 21.55 8.07 13.73
CA ILE A 316 22.59 7.72 12.77
C ILE A 316 21.90 7.49 11.43
N ASN A 317 22.26 8.28 10.42
CA ASN A 317 21.77 8.06 9.07
C ASN A 317 22.47 6.83 8.47
N LEU A 318 21.68 5.90 7.95
CA LEU A 318 22.15 4.68 7.32
C LEU A 318 22.06 4.78 5.80
N THR A 319 22.92 4.01 5.12
CA THR A 319 22.76 3.73 3.70
C THR A 319 22.11 2.36 3.49
N PRO A 320 21.40 2.12 2.37
CA PRO A 320 20.77 0.82 2.10
C PRO A 320 21.73 -0.38 2.10
N THR A 321 23.04 -0.14 2.00
CA THR A 321 24.09 -1.16 1.99
C THR A 321 24.88 -1.24 3.31
N LEU A 322 24.49 -0.48 4.34
CA LEU A 322 25.21 -0.37 5.61
C LEU A 322 26.70 -0.05 5.43
N THR A 323 26.97 0.96 4.60
CA THR A 323 28.30 1.59 4.55
C THR A 323 28.57 2.31 5.87
N ALA A 324 29.81 2.28 6.35
CA ALA A 324 30.17 2.85 7.66
C ALA A 324 29.78 4.35 7.75
N PRO A 325 28.93 4.73 8.73
CA PRO A 325 28.58 6.13 8.97
C PRO A 325 29.79 7.02 9.28
N THR A 326 29.68 8.29 8.92
CA THR A 326 30.65 9.35 9.20
C THR A 326 30.08 10.35 10.22
N GLY A 327 30.91 11.29 10.69
CA GLY A 327 30.45 12.32 11.62
C GLY A 327 29.28 13.18 11.10
N GLY A 328 29.15 13.34 9.77
CA GLY A 328 28.03 14.06 9.16
C GLY A 328 26.69 13.30 9.21
N ASP A 329 26.74 12.00 9.48
CA ASP A 329 25.57 11.13 9.59
C ASP A 329 25.00 11.08 11.01
N ILE A 330 25.68 11.71 11.98
CA ILE A 330 25.32 11.67 13.41
C ILE A 330 24.58 12.94 13.82
N SER A 331 23.37 12.78 14.32
CA SER A 331 22.58 13.84 14.96
C SER A 331 22.34 13.51 16.43
N GLN A 332 22.32 14.51 17.31
CA GLN A 332 22.05 14.32 18.74
C GLN A 332 20.95 15.26 19.23
N PHE A 333 20.03 14.73 20.04
CA PHE A 333 18.87 15.46 20.56
C PHE A 333 18.82 15.31 22.09
N ASN A 334 18.55 16.41 22.79
CA ASN A 334 18.36 16.37 24.23
C ASN A 334 17.05 15.62 24.55
N ILE A 335 17.12 14.59 25.40
CA ILE A 335 15.93 13.87 25.85
C ILE A 335 15.22 14.71 26.93
N PRO A 336 13.89 14.90 26.86
CA PRO A 336 13.14 15.64 27.87
C PRO A 336 13.32 15.08 29.28
N ASN A 337 13.47 15.97 30.27
CA ASN A 337 13.52 15.60 31.68
C ASN A 337 12.10 15.69 32.27
N PRO A 338 11.53 14.59 32.79
CA PRO A 338 10.19 14.58 33.40
C PRO A 338 10.09 15.31 34.75
N GLY A 339 11.18 15.89 35.26
CA GLY A 339 11.21 16.59 36.54
C GLY A 339 11.50 15.67 37.72
N CYS A 340 12.48 14.78 37.57
CA CYS A 340 12.82 13.79 38.60
C CYS A 340 13.07 14.42 39.98
N ILE A 341 12.37 13.90 40.99
CA ILE A 341 12.47 14.36 42.39
C ILE A 341 13.58 13.57 43.08
N ASN A 342 14.45 14.25 43.85
CA ASN A 342 15.53 13.64 44.63
C ASN A 342 16.33 12.55 43.90
N GLY A 343 16.54 12.71 42.60
CA GLY A 343 17.19 11.71 41.76
C GLY A 343 17.63 12.27 40.42
N GLN A 344 18.06 11.39 39.55
CA GLN A 344 18.55 11.69 38.22
C GLN A 344 17.70 10.99 37.17
N VAL A 345 17.63 11.63 36.01
CA VAL A 345 17.02 11.07 34.80
C VAL A 345 17.95 10.01 34.19
N ARG A 346 17.38 8.84 33.86
CA ARG A 346 18.04 7.67 33.26
C ARG A 346 17.28 7.25 32.00
N PRO A 347 17.56 7.84 30.83
CA PRO A 347 16.99 7.37 29.56
C PRO A 347 17.67 6.06 29.13
N TRP A 348 16.92 5.13 28.53
CA TRP A 348 17.50 3.89 28.02
C TRP A 348 16.70 3.29 26.85
N ALA A 349 15.45 2.87 27.10
CA ALA A 349 14.63 2.10 26.16
C ALA A 349 14.29 2.89 24.89
N LEU A 350 14.22 2.20 23.75
CA LEU A 350 13.78 2.74 22.47
C LEU A 350 12.73 1.83 21.83
N LYS A 351 11.77 2.43 21.12
CA LYS A 351 10.96 1.70 20.13
C LYS A 351 10.54 2.59 18.97
N TYR A 352 10.86 2.25 17.73
CA TYR A 352 10.24 2.84 16.56
C TYR A 352 8.87 2.21 16.34
N TYR A 353 7.84 3.05 16.23
CA TYR A 353 6.48 2.59 15.96
C TYR A 353 5.67 3.68 15.26
N LEU A 354 5.19 3.39 14.05
CA LEU A 354 4.32 4.26 13.25
C LEU A 354 4.84 5.71 13.11
N GLY A 355 6.07 5.88 12.61
CA GLY A 355 6.67 7.19 12.33
C GLY A 355 7.26 7.93 13.53
N LYS A 356 7.18 7.34 14.72
CA LYS A 356 7.66 7.93 15.98
C LYS A 356 8.63 6.99 16.67
N LEU A 357 9.61 7.57 17.33
CA LEU A 357 10.48 6.87 18.27
C LEU A 357 10.00 7.12 19.69
N TYR A 358 9.71 6.07 20.44
CA TYR A 358 9.34 6.12 21.84
C TYR A 358 10.59 5.91 22.69
N VAL A 359 10.81 6.79 23.66
CA VAL A 359 12.02 6.80 24.48
C VAL A 359 11.65 6.67 25.95
N GLY A 360 12.10 5.58 26.56
CA GLY A 360 11.87 5.27 27.96
C GLY A 360 12.85 5.99 28.89
N VAL A 361 12.32 6.51 29.99
CA VAL A 361 13.04 7.33 30.96
C VAL A 361 12.67 6.94 32.38
N THR A 362 13.66 6.62 33.20
CA THR A 362 13.49 6.35 34.64
C THR A 362 13.99 7.52 35.48
N CYS A 363 13.20 7.94 36.47
CA CYS A 363 13.67 8.77 37.58
C CYS A 363 14.15 7.86 38.70
N ASP A 364 15.43 7.99 39.07
CA ASP A 364 16.14 6.95 39.82
C ASP A 364 16.06 7.09 41.36
N GLY A 365 15.51 8.20 41.87
CA GLY A 365 15.41 8.47 43.32
C GLY A 365 16.74 8.44 44.09
N SER A 366 17.89 8.55 43.41
CA SER A 366 19.21 8.21 43.96
C SER A 366 19.68 9.03 45.18
N THR A 367 19.05 10.17 45.45
CA THR A 367 19.31 11.02 46.63
C THR A 367 18.13 11.06 47.62
N GLY A 368 17.06 10.32 47.33
CA GLY A 368 15.82 10.27 48.12
C GLY A 368 15.47 8.86 48.55
N SER A 369 14.21 8.48 48.35
CA SER A 369 13.71 7.15 48.70
C SER A 369 12.99 6.47 47.53
N SER A 370 12.52 5.23 47.71
CA SER A 370 11.73 4.53 46.70
C SER A 370 10.41 5.23 46.34
N SER A 371 9.93 6.18 47.15
CA SER A 371 8.79 7.06 46.81
C SER A 371 9.07 7.99 45.62
N ASP A 372 10.33 8.23 45.31
CA ASP A 372 10.76 9.22 44.31
C ASP A 372 11.04 8.56 42.93
N LEU A 373 10.79 7.26 42.82
CA LEU A 373 10.91 6.48 41.59
C LEU A 373 9.72 6.74 40.64
N SER A 374 9.99 6.86 39.35
CA SER A 374 8.96 6.91 38.32
C SER A 374 9.49 6.47 36.96
N LEU A 375 8.60 5.95 36.12
CA LEU A 375 8.86 5.56 34.73
C LEU A 375 8.06 6.47 33.80
N HIS A 376 8.68 6.90 32.71
CA HIS A 376 8.07 7.79 31.72
C HIS A 376 8.44 7.34 30.31
N VAL A 377 7.57 7.62 29.34
CA VAL A 377 7.89 7.48 27.92
C VAL A 377 7.57 8.78 27.21
N TYR A 378 8.50 9.28 26.40
CA TYR A 378 8.28 10.39 25.48
C TYR A 378 8.21 9.88 24.05
N ALA A 379 7.44 10.55 23.19
CA ALA A 379 7.45 10.28 21.77
C ALA A 379 8.28 11.35 21.03
N PHE A 380 9.15 10.91 20.13
CA PHE A 380 9.93 11.74 19.23
C PHE A 380 9.42 11.53 17.80
N ASP A 381 8.92 12.60 17.19
CA ASP A 381 8.47 12.59 15.81
C ASP A 381 9.70 12.63 14.89
N VAL A 382 9.93 11.55 14.15
CA VAL A 382 11.18 11.36 13.40
C VAL A 382 11.24 12.29 12.19
N ALA A 383 10.11 12.56 11.54
CA ALA A 383 10.01 13.42 10.37
C ALA A 383 10.33 14.89 10.72
N THR A 384 9.76 15.40 11.82
CA THR A 384 9.96 16.79 12.26
C THR A 384 11.14 16.96 13.22
N SER A 385 11.68 15.87 13.74
CA SER A 385 12.72 15.85 14.78
C SER A 385 12.30 16.61 16.05
N THR A 386 11.05 16.43 16.49
CA THR A 386 10.47 17.11 17.66
C THR A 386 9.97 16.15 18.73
N TRP A 387 9.99 16.58 19.99
CA TRP A 387 9.48 15.79 21.12
C TRP A 387 8.02 16.12 21.43
N SER A 388 7.28 15.15 21.97
CA SER A 388 5.99 15.39 22.60
C SER A 388 6.12 16.40 23.76
N ALA A 389 5.12 17.27 23.91
CA ALA A 389 5.14 18.32 24.94
C ALA A 389 5.12 17.78 26.39
N SER A 390 4.64 16.55 26.57
CA SER A 390 4.61 15.83 27.83
C SER A 390 4.92 14.34 27.59
N PRO A 391 5.22 13.56 28.64
CA PRO A 391 5.27 12.10 28.51
C PRO A 391 3.94 11.55 27.96
N VAL A 392 4.02 10.56 27.08
CA VAL A 392 2.86 9.80 26.57
C VAL A 392 2.48 8.66 27.50
N PHE A 393 3.39 8.26 28.39
CA PHE A 393 3.16 7.33 29.50
C PHE A 393 3.85 7.85 30.76
N THR A 394 3.24 7.64 31.92
CA THR A 394 3.85 7.90 33.23
C THR A 394 3.33 6.91 34.26
N LEU A 395 4.25 6.30 35.00
CA LEU A 395 3.98 5.48 36.17
C LEU A 395 4.79 6.00 37.34
N ASN A 396 4.10 6.50 38.36
CA ASN A 396 4.71 7.02 39.58
C ASN A 396 4.79 5.95 40.67
N SER A 397 5.70 6.15 41.63
CA SER A 397 5.78 5.32 42.84
C SER A 397 4.43 5.22 43.59
N PRO A 398 4.12 4.09 44.25
CA PRO A 398 4.91 2.85 44.32
C PRO A 398 4.91 2.10 42.99
N LEU A 399 6.11 1.96 42.41
CA LEU A 399 6.37 0.94 41.41
C LEU A 399 6.25 -0.39 42.18
N ARG A 400 5.38 -1.28 41.77
CA ARG A 400 5.19 -2.55 42.47
C ARG A 400 6.13 -3.58 41.84
N PRO A 401 7.11 -4.15 42.54
CA PRO A 401 7.57 -5.48 42.22
C PRO A 401 6.60 -6.50 42.82
N ILE A 402 6.51 -7.66 42.19
CA ILE A 402 5.62 -8.75 42.60
C ILE A 402 6.21 -9.55 43.77
N ALA A 403 5.30 -9.97 44.65
CA ALA A 403 5.35 -11.03 45.68
C ALA A 403 6.45 -11.06 46.77
N GLN A 404 7.68 -10.55 46.58
CA GLN A 404 8.76 -10.72 47.58
C GLN A 404 9.65 -9.51 47.88
N GLY A 405 9.43 -8.33 47.27
CA GLY A 405 10.27 -7.15 47.54
C GLY A 405 9.67 -5.83 47.07
N ASN A 406 10.30 -4.71 47.48
CA ASN A 406 10.03 -3.36 46.98
C ASN A 406 11.20 -2.90 46.11
N TRP A 407 10.91 -2.12 45.05
CA TRP A 407 11.96 -1.42 44.31
C TRP A 407 12.70 -0.46 45.24
N ASN A 408 14.03 -0.47 45.16
CA ASN A 408 14.89 0.46 45.88
C ASN A 408 15.29 1.61 44.94
N ASN A 409 15.56 2.75 45.55
CA ASN A 409 16.20 3.84 44.82
C ASN A 409 17.59 3.46 44.37
N TRP A 410 18.05 4.05 43.26
CA TRP A 410 19.36 3.76 42.72
C TRP A 410 20.47 4.16 43.68
N ASN A 411 21.35 3.22 43.98
CA ASN A 411 22.50 3.46 44.81
C ASN A 411 23.69 2.61 44.37
N ASN A 412 24.85 2.93 44.91
CA ASN A 412 26.11 2.23 44.66
C ASN A 412 26.55 1.42 45.89
N THR A 413 25.58 0.82 46.58
CA THR A 413 25.86 -0.04 47.72
C THR A 413 25.77 -1.50 47.29
N PHE A 414 26.83 -2.25 47.53
CA PHE A 414 26.76 -3.71 47.46
C PHE A 414 26.11 -4.21 48.74
N VAL A 415 24.95 -4.86 48.62
CA VAL A 415 24.17 -5.35 49.76
C VAL A 415 24.50 -6.83 49.98
N GLN A 416 24.84 -7.19 51.21
CA GLN A 416 25.05 -8.58 51.60
C GLN A 416 23.79 -9.15 52.25
N GLY A 417 23.18 -10.17 51.62
CA GLY A 417 22.07 -10.92 52.19
C GLY A 417 22.54 -12.18 52.93
N PRO A 418 21.65 -12.83 53.71
CA PRO A 418 21.98 -14.05 54.46
C PRO A 418 22.23 -15.27 53.54
N ASP A 419 21.49 -15.37 52.44
CA ASP A 419 21.59 -16.49 51.46
C ASP A 419 21.92 -16.00 50.04
N PHE A 420 21.29 -14.91 49.60
CA PHE A 420 21.54 -14.26 48.30
C PHE A 420 21.56 -12.74 48.46
N ASN A 421 22.32 -12.06 47.62
CA ASN A 421 22.35 -10.60 47.59
C ASN A 421 21.22 -10.09 46.69
N THR A 422 20.48 -9.11 47.18
CA THR A 422 19.43 -8.45 46.39
C THR A 422 19.27 -7.00 46.82
N ASN A 423 19.09 -6.12 45.83
CA ASN A 423 18.83 -4.70 46.05
C ASN A 423 18.17 -4.13 44.78
N PRO A 424 16.93 -4.54 44.45
CA PRO A 424 16.37 -4.30 43.14
C PRO A 424 16.25 -2.81 42.81
N GLN A 425 16.72 -2.40 41.65
CA GLN A 425 16.72 -1.00 41.19
C GLN A 425 16.13 -0.93 39.77
N PRO A 426 14.98 -0.26 39.56
CA PRO A 426 14.26 -0.37 38.29
C PRO A 426 14.94 0.49 37.22
N LEU A 427 14.92 0.00 35.99
CA LEU A 427 15.23 0.77 34.79
C LEU A 427 14.34 0.32 33.66
N LEU A 428 13.60 1.25 33.05
CA LEU A 428 12.86 0.98 31.83
C LEU A 428 13.87 0.76 30.69
N SER A 429 14.07 -0.50 30.33
CA SER A 429 15.12 -0.96 29.42
C SER A 429 14.67 -1.14 27.99
N ASP A 430 13.39 -1.40 27.79
CA ASP A 430 12.86 -1.72 26.46
C ASP A 430 11.35 -1.39 26.36
N ILE A 431 10.89 -1.14 25.15
CA ILE A 431 9.51 -0.80 24.80
C ILE A 431 9.11 -1.64 23.58
N ASP A 432 7.89 -2.16 23.56
CA ASP A 432 7.29 -2.68 22.32
C ASP A 432 5.80 -2.37 22.24
N PHE A 433 5.15 -2.71 21.13
CA PHE A 433 3.73 -2.55 20.92
C PHE A 433 3.09 -3.85 20.47
N ASP A 434 1.96 -4.19 21.08
CA ASP A 434 1.16 -5.33 20.63
C ASP A 434 0.27 -5.00 19.42
N ASN A 435 -0.46 -5.99 18.92
CA ASN A 435 -1.35 -5.83 17.76
C ASN A 435 -2.49 -4.82 17.98
N ASN A 436 -2.81 -4.46 19.23
CA ASN A 436 -3.81 -3.44 19.55
C ASN A 436 -3.19 -2.03 19.64
N GLY A 437 -1.87 -1.92 19.58
CA GLY A 437 -1.12 -0.70 19.84
C GLY A 437 -1.02 -0.34 21.32
N ASP A 438 -1.27 -1.32 22.20
CA ASP A 438 -0.93 -1.18 23.62
C ASP A 438 0.59 -1.29 23.77
N MET A 439 1.15 -0.51 24.67
CA MET A 439 2.59 -0.42 24.91
C MET A 439 2.99 -1.50 25.92
N ILE A 440 3.97 -2.30 25.57
CA ILE A 440 4.63 -3.27 26.47
C ILE A 440 5.95 -2.64 26.92
N LEU A 441 6.30 -2.81 28.20
CA LEU A 441 7.43 -2.14 28.84
C LEU A 441 8.28 -3.17 29.58
N GLY A 442 9.54 -3.32 29.20
CA GLY A 442 10.51 -4.15 29.92
C GLY A 442 11.22 -3.34 31.00
N VAL A 443 11.20 -3.80 32.25
CA VAL A 443 11.87 -3.15 33.38
C VAL A 443 12.95 -4.07 33.92
N LEU A 444 14.21 -3.70 33.69
CA LEU A 444 15.35 -4.44 34.22
C LEU A 444 15.64 -4.08 35.69
N ASP A 445 16.23 -5.04 36.41
CA ASP A 445 16.89 -4.78 37.69
C ASP A 445 18.38 -4.46 37.48
N VAL A 446 18.74 -3.19 37.66
CA VAL A 446 20.12 -2.71 37.47
C VAL A 446 21.09 -3.36 38.45
N TYR A 447 20.63 -3.87 39.59
CA TYR A 447 21.50 -4.61 40.50
C TYR A 447 22.04 -5.90 39.86
N GLY A 448 21.28 -6.54 38.98
CA GLY A 448 21.69 -7.72 38.22
C GLY A 448 22.92 -7.45 37.35
N ILE A 449 22.89 -6.39 36.55
CA ILE A 449 24.01 -6.00 35.66
C ILE A 449 25.21 -5.37 36.40
N LYS A 450 25.02 -4.95 37.66
CA LYS A 450 26.09 -4.49 38.58
C LYS A 450 26.73 -5.65 39.36
N THR A 451 26.20 -6.86 39.28
CA THR A 451 26.67 -8.02 40.05
C THR A 451 26.77 -9.25 39.14
N GLY A 452 26.82 -10.45 39.71
CA GLY A 452 26.97 -11.70 38.99
C GLY A 452 26.86 -12.89 39.93
N HIS A 453 27.11 -14.08 39.40
CA HIS A 453 27.11 -15.35 40.12
C HIS A 453 28.54 -15.75 40.46
N ASP A 454 28.81 -16.23 41.68
CA ASP A 454 30.16 -16.62 42.13
C ASP A 454 31.24 -15.55 41.82
N ASN A 455 30.93 -14.28 42.10
CA ASN A 455 31.83 -13.15 41.83
C ASN A 455 32.22 -12.39 43.09
N TYR A 456 33.31 -11.62 43.00
CA TYR A 456 33.73 -10.74 44.09
C TYR A 456 32.89 -9.46 44.11
N ARG A 457 32.68 -8.90 45.31
CA ARG A 457 32.13 -7.55 45.44
C ARG A 457 33.15 -6.49 45.03
N ASN A 458 32.70 -5.25 44.92
CA ASN A 458 33.50 -4.10 44.44
C ASN A 458 34.51 -3.57 45.50
N VAL A 459 35.17 -4.47 46.24
CA VAL A 459 36.16 -4.17 47.28
C VAL A 459 37.38 -5.05 47.06
N THR A 460 38.52 -4.46 46.68
CA THR A 460 39.73 -5.19 46.22
C THR A 460 40.40 -6.08 47.25
N THR A 461 40.03 -5.97 48.53
CA THR A 461 40.54 -6.80 49.62
C THR A 461 39.62 -7.95 49.99
N ASP A 462 38.45 -8.05 49.37
CA ASP A 462 37.40 -9.01 49.72
C ASP A 462 37.21 -10.09 48.66
N PHE A 463 37.77 -11.27 48.91
CA PHE A 463 37.72 -12.42 48.01
C PHE A 463 36.55 -13.36 48.30
N GLY A 464 35.53 -12.91 49.03
CA GLY A 464 34.28 -13.64 49.21
C GLY A 464 33.54 -13.81 47.88
N LEU A 465 33.00 -15.00 47.64
CA LEU A 465 32.13 -15.26 46.50
C LEU A 465 30.69 -14.92 46.86
N TYR A 466 30.02 -14.25 45.94
CA TYR A 466 28.71 -13.68 46.16
C TYR A 466 27.79 -14.00 45.00
N ASP A 467 26.55 -14.35 45.34
CA ASP A 467 25.45 -14.60 44.42
C ASP A 467 24.35 -13.55 44.51
N VAL A 468 23.62 -13.37 43.42
CA VAL A 468 22.54 -12.39 43.30
C VAL A 468 21.21 -13.05 42.93
N ILE A 469 20.12 -12.49 43.42
CA ILE A 469 18.78 -12.69 42.87
C ILE A 469 18.25 -11.34 42.40
N ILE A 470 17.74 -11.32 41.17
CA ILE A 470 17.19 -10.14 40.51
C ILE A 470 15.66 -10.16 40.54
N PHE A 471 15.05 -8.98 40.37
CA PHE A 471 13.59 -8.82 40.35
C PHE A 471 13.18 -7.80 39.28
N GLY A 472 13.30 -8.15 38.00
CA GLY A 472 12.75 -7.36 36.89
C GLY A 472 11.24 -7.57 36.72
N ASP A 473 10.66 -6.82 35.78
CA ASP A 473 9.22 -6.73 35.58
C ASP A 473 8.87 -6.47 34.10
N ILE A 474 7.67 -6.87 33.67
CA ILE A 474 7.09 -6.54 32.37
C ILE A 474 5.69 -5.94 32.57
N LEU A 475 5.48 -4.76 32.00
CA LEU A 475 4.21 -4.02 32.13
C LEU A 475 3.49 -3.92 30.78
N ARG A 476 2.17 -3.78 30.84
CA ARG A 476 1.33 -3.44 29.69
C ARG A 476 0.58 -2.14 29.98
N ALA A 477 0.63 -1.18 29.08
CA ALA A 477 -0.12 0.06 29.15
C ALA A 477 -1.11 0.13 27.99
N THR A 478 -2.38 0.32 28.30
CA THR A 478 -3.44 0.38 27.30
C THR A 478 -3.51 1.76 26.66
N LYS A 479 -3.65 1.79 25.33
CA LYS A 479 -3.77 3.02 24.57
C LYS A 479 -5.11 3.70 24.81
N SER A 480 -5.07 5.00 25.12
CA SER A 480 -6.24 5.88 25.23
C SER A 480 -5.93 7.21 24.54
N GLY A 481 -6.49 7.38 23.34
CA GLY A 481 -6.14 8.51 22.46
C GLY A 481 -4.66 8.50 22.09
N SER A 482 -3.94 9.57 22.45
CA SER A 482 -2.49 9.72 22.23
C SER A 482 -1.64 9.40 23.47
N THR A 483 -2.25 8.83 24.51
CA THR A 483 -1.59 8.50 25.78
C THR A 483 -1.78 7.03 26.11
N TRP A 484 -0.93 6.50 26.98
CA TRP A 484 -1.01 5.13 27.48
C TRP A 484 -1.13 5.15 28.99
N THR A 485 -2.02 4.30 29.50
CA THR A 485 -2.26 4.16 30.94
C THR A 485 -1.93 2.74 31.37
N ASN A 486 -1.17 2.59 32.46
CA ASN A 486 -0.79 1.28 32.98
C ASN A 486 -2.03 0.40 33.20
N ASN A 487 -2.02 -0.79 32.61
CA ASN A 487 -3.12 -1.74 32.72
C ASN A 487 -2.85 -2.65 33.93
N VAL A 488 -3.74 -2.60 34.91
CA VAL A 488 -3.75 -3.57 36.01
C VAL A 488 -4.77 -4.65 35.69
N GLY A 489 -4.36 -5.91 35.78
CA GLY A 489 -5.22 -7.07 35.62
C GLY A 489 -6.42 -7.06 36.57
N SER A 490 -7.37 -7.96 36.30
CA SER A 490 -8.62 -8.07 37.07
C SER A 490 -8.35 -8.23 38.58
N GLY A 491 -8.98 -7.39 39.41
CA GLY A 491 -8.79 -7.40 40.86
C GLY A 491 -7.60 -6.57 41.36
N GLY A 492 -6.94 -5.78 40.51
CA GLY A 492 -5.81 -4.93 40.89
C GLY A 492 -4.47 -5.67 40.97
N VAL A 493 -4.40 -6.85 40.35
CA VAL A 493 -3.18 -7.65 40.17
C VAL A 493 -2.44 -7.16 38.94
N GLU A 494 -1.13 -7.35 38.87
CA GLU A 494 -0.32 -7.11 37.67
C GLU A 494 -0.85 -7.87 36.44
N TYR A 495 -0.78 -7.23 35.27
CA TYR A 495 -1.33 -7.80 34.04
C TYR A 495 -0.62 -9.09 33.63
N TYR A 496 0.71 -9.10 33.69
CA TYR A 496 1.53 -10.29 33.45
C TYR A 496 1.87 -11.03 34.75
N GLY A 497 0.95 -11.10 35.72
CA GLY A 497 1.26 -11.53 37.10
C GLY A 497 1.71 -12.99 37.34
N ASN A 498 2.10 -13.73 36.30
CA ASN A 498 2.77 -15.03 36.40
C ASN A 498 4.21 -15.01 35.85
N ASP A 499 4.66 -13.85 35.32
CA ASP A 499 6.02 -13.55 34.84
C ASP A 499 7.10 -13.96 35.84
N ASN A 500 6.91 -13.82 37.15
CA ASN A 500 7.87 -14.24 38.18
C ASN A 500 7.73 -15.68 38.72
N GLY A 501 6.96 -16.55 38.06
CA GLY A 501 6.99 -18.00 38.34
C GLY A 501 6.54 -18.43 39.75
N VAL A 502 5.94 -17.56 40.58
CA VAL A 502 5.38 -17.97 41.87
C VAL A 502 4.03 -18.64 41.65
N SER A 503 4.05 -19.87 41.16
CA SER A 503 2.86 -20.70 41.15
C SER A 503 2.32 -20.81 42.57
N ASN A 504 1.07 -20.38 42.74
CA ASN A 504 0.29 -20.54 43.94
C ASN A 504 0.00 -22.04 44.11
N GLY A 505 0.94 -22.80 44.69
CA GLY A 505 0.82 -24.25 44.79
C GLY A 505 2.00 -24.98 45.42
N SER A 506 1.96 -25.13 46.75
CA SER A 506 2.39 -26.36 47.47
C SER A 506 3.85 -26.84 47.39
N PHE A 507 4.85 -25.96 47.28
CA PHE A 507 6.24 -26.33 47.62
C PHE A 507 6.75 -25.52 48.82
N PRO A 508 6.70 -26.07 50.05
CA PRO A 508 6.83 -25.27 51.26
C PRO A 508 8.28 -24.93 51.66
N ASN A 509 9.30 -25.03 50.78
CA ASN A 509 10.68 -24.72 51.24
C ASN A 509 11.82 -24.45 50.22
N LEU A 510 11.57 -24.00 48.98
CA LEU A 510 12.68 -23.55 48.10
C LEU A 510 12.33 -22.25 47.35
N SER A 511 12.69 -21.13 47.96
CA SER A 511 12.56 -19.73 47.51
C SER A 511 13.63 -19.30 46.49
N ILE A 512 14.09 -20.19 45.61
CA ILE A 512 15.26 -20.00 44.75
C ILE A 512 14.97 -20.04 43.24
N GLN A 513 13.71 -20.06 42.81
CA GLN A 513 13.32 -20.11 41.38
C GLN A 513 12.35 -18.95 41.06
N SER A 514 12.90 -17.75 40.86
CA SER A 514 12.15 -16.60 40.35
C SER A 514 12.47 -16.44 38.86
N ASP A 515 11.45 -16.60 38.02
CA ASP A 515 11.51 -16.41 36.57
C ASP A 515 11.59 -14.90 36.24
N ALA A 516 12.64 -14.20 36.68
CA ALA A 516 12.65 -12.74 36.61
C ALA A 516 12.92 -12.22 35.18
N CYS A 517 12.19 -11.18 34.79
CA CYS A 517 12.46 -10.42 33.55
C CYS A 517 13.88 -9.83 33.61
N ALA A 518 14.64 -10.01 32.52
CA ALA A 518 15.97 -9.45 32.34
C ALA A 518 15.96 -8.09 31.63
N GLY A 519 14.78 -7.64 31.15
CA GLY A 519 14.53 -6.28 30.68
C GLY A 519 14.32 -6.12 29.17
N GLY A 520 14.67 -7.12 28.35
CA GLY A 520 14.42 -7.12 26.90
C GLY A 520 13.10 -7.79 26.55
N ILE A 521 12.38 -7.27 25.58
CA ILE A 521 11.07 -7.74 25.14
C ILE A 521 10.93 -7.68 23.62
N SER A 522 10.07 -8.52 23.05
CA SER A 522 9.75 -8.43 21.62
C SER A 522 8.38 -9.04 21.33
N SER A 523 7.47 -8.22 20.82
CA SER A 523 6.12 -8.61 20.41
C SER A 523 6.16 -9.23 19.02
N VAL A 524 5.44 -10.34 18.86
CA VAL A 524 5.39 -11.04 17.58
C VAL A 524 4.17 -10.55 16.80
N CYS A 525 4.39 -9.68 15.81
CA CYS A 525 3.31 -9.07 15.04
C CYS A 525 2.35 -10.13 14.46
N GLY A 526 1.06 -9.84 14.51
CA GLY A 526 0.00 -10.76 14.13
C GLY A 526 -0.28 -11.85 15.17
N LEU A 527 0.64 -12.20 16.07
CA LEU A 527 0.37 -13.14 17.16
C LEU A 527 -0.01 -12.41 18.45
N THR A 528 -0.82 -13.02 19.31
CA THR A 528 -1.08 -12.50 20.67
C THR A 528 0.05 -12.88 21.64
N LYS A 529 1.31 -12.67 21.25
CA LYS A 529 2.50 -13.17 21.95
C LYS A 529 3.54 -12.07 22.14
N VAL A 530 4.17 -12.05 23.31
CA VAL A 530 5.38 -11.26 23.58
C VAL A 530 6.45 -12.17 24.18
N MET A 531 7.67 -12.01 23.71
CA MET A 531 8.86 -12.62 24.29
C MET A 531 9.43 -11.67 25.33
N MET A 532 9.92 -12.21 26.44
CA MET A 532 10.75 -11.48 27.38
C MET A 532 12.04 -12.24 27.63
N SER A 533 13.16 -11.52 27.73
CA SER A 533 14.40 -12.10 28.22
C SER A 533 14.24 -12.34 29.72
N ALA A 534 14.75 -13.48 30.18
CA ALA A 534 14.48 -13.96 31.53
C ALA A 534 15.67 -14.72 32.11
N THR A 535 15.82 -14.61 33.43
CA THR A 535 16.60 -15.56 34.21
C THR A 535 15.72 -16.73 34.64
N ASP A 536 16.31 -17.91 34.68
CA ASP A 536 15.68 -19.18 35.04
C ASP A 536 14.45 -19.60 34.21
N PRO A 537 14.38 -19.34 32.88
CA PRO A 537 13.16 -19.59 32.10
C PRO A 537 12.63 -21.02 32.19
N ALA A 538 13.51 -22.03 32.31
CA ALA A 538 13.14 -23.45 32.43
C ALA A 538 13.99 -24.27 33.42
N GLY A 539 14.97 -23.65 34.09
CA GLY A 539 15.90 -24.33 34.98
C GLY A 539 16.70 -23.35 35.84
N ALA A 540 17.24 -23.81 36.97
CA ALA A 540 17.95 -22.93 37.91
C ALA A 540 19.30 -22.44 37.37
N ILE A 541 19.60 -21.16 37.60
CA ILE A 541 20.85 -20.50 37.20
C ILE A 541 21.03 -20.55 35.67
N THR A 542 19.95 -20.24 34.95
CA THR A 542 19.92 -20.21 33.48
C THR A 542 19.45 -18.86 32.96
N ASN A 543 19.68 -18.59 31.67
CA ASN A 543 19.20 -17.39 30.98
C ASN A 543 18.59 -17.79 29.64
N GLY A 544 17.54 -17.09 29.24
CA GLY A 544 16.86 -17.34 27.97
C GLY A 544 15.59 -16.52 27.85
N VAL A 545 14.55 -17.09 27.25
CA VAL A 545 13.34 -16.36 26.87
C VAL A 545 12.10 -17.04 27.42
N ILE A 546 11.15 -16.25 27.92
CA ILE A 546 9.78 -16.65 28.25
C ILE A 546 8.83 -16.00 27.25
N VAL A 547 7.84 -16.74 26.79
CA VAL A 547 6.80 -16.22 25.88
C VAL A 547 5.49 -16.12 26.61
N LEU A 548 4.95 -14.91 26.68
CA LEU A 548 3.70 -14.55 27.34
C LEU A 548 2.60 -14.35 26.30
N ASN A 549 1.35 -14.61 26.68
CA ASN A 549 0.19 -14.25 25.88
C ASN A 549 -0.27 -12.81 26.20
N ASN A 550 -0.35 -11.94 25.21
CA ASN A 550 -0.71 -10.52 25.38
C ASN A 550 -2.18 -10.28 25.77
N THR A 551 -3.05 -11.29 25.66
CA THR A 551 -4.46 -11.22 26.04
C THR A 551 -4.72 -11.70 27.47
N THR A 552 -3.99 -12.73 27.91
CA THR A 552 -4.21 -13.35 29.23
C THR A 552 -3.13 -13.01 30.26
N GLY A 553 -1.97 -12.53 29.81
CA GLY A 553 -0.79 -12.30 30.66
C GLY A 553 -0.07 -13.58 31.10
N VAL A 554 -0.45 -14.75 30.59
CA VAL A 554 0.05 -16.06 31.04
C VAL A 554 1.18 -16.58 30.15
N HIS A 555 2.11 -17.33 30.74
CA HIS A 555 3.22 -18.00 30.03
C HIS A 555 2.68 -19.08 29.10
N THR A 556 3.23 -19.14 27.89
CA THR A 556 2.84 -20.13 26.87
C THR A 556 4.00 -21.00 26.43
N SER A 557 5.22 -20.50 26.48
CA SER A 557 6.44 -21.27 26.19
C SER A 557 7.67 -20.65 26.85
N ARG A 558 8.76 -21.42 26.89
CA ARG A 558 10.03 -21.06 27.53
C ARG A 558 11.19 -21.69 26.76
N TYR A 559 12.31 -20.98 26.64
CA TYR A 559 13.51 -21.44 25.95
C TYR A 559 14.76 -21.02 26.71
N THR A 560 15.56 -22.00 27.16
CA THR A 560 16.86 -21.73 27.79
C THR A 560 17.95 -21.68 26.74
N ILE A 561 18.73 -20.59 26.74
CA ILE A 561 19.81 -20.32 25.80
C ILE A 561 21.18 -20.57 26.46
N MET A 562 21.30 -20.28 27.75
CA MET A 562 22.55 -20.31 28.50
C MET A 562 22.35 -20.90 29.89
N SER A 563 23.26 -21.79 30.32
CA SER A 563 23.31 -22.42 31.64
C SER A 563 24.69 -22.24 32.27
N THR A 564 24.76 -22.06 33.59
CA THR A 564 26.02 -22.02 34.35
C THR A 564 26.42 -23.37 34.97
N MET A 565 25.53 -24.37 34.94
CA MET A 565 25.78 -25.72 35.47
C MET A 565 26.06 -26.72 34.35
N GLY A 566 27.11 -27.52 34.51
CA GLY A 566 27.47 -28.55 33.54
C GLY A 566 26.77 -29.89 33.76
N PRO A 567 26.96 -30.84 32.82
CA PRO A 567 26.28 -32.14 32.75
C PRO A 567 26.36 -33.01 34.01
N THR A 568 27.45 -32.86 34.77
CA THR A 568 27.81 -33.71 35.92
C THR A 568 27.59 -33.01 37.27
N GLY A 569 26.86 -31.89 37.29
CA GLY A 569 26.74 -31.04 38.49
C GLY A 569 28.02 -30.28 38.83
N SER A 570 29.00 -30.26 37.92
CA SER A 570 30.19 -29.40 38.00
C SER A 570 29.87 -28.04 37.36
N SER A 571 30.17 -26.94 38.04
CA SER A 571 29.98 -25.57 37.54
C SER A 571 30.67 -25.37 36.18
N VAL A 572 29.90 -25.16 35.10
CA VAL A 572 30.46 -24.71 33.82
C VAL A 572 30.50 -23.20 33.78
N SER A 573 31.53 -22.64 34.42
CA SER A 573 32.37 -21.62 33.77
C SER A 573 31.73 -20.30 33.28
N GLU A 574 30.61 -19.83 33.85
CA GLU A 574 30.02 -18.49 33.59
C GLU A 574 29.50 -17.81 34.85
N ASN A 575 30.26 -16.82 35.33
CA ASN A 575 29.96 -16.09 36.57
C ASN A 575 28.82 -15.05 36.45
N GLN A 576 27.79 -15.33 35.63
CA GLN A 576 26.63 -14.45 35.45
C GLN A 576 25.39 -15.00 36.15
N GLY A 577 25.07 -16.27 35.92
CA GLY A 577 23.95 -16.96 36.56
C GLY A 577 22.67 -16.12 36.60
N LYS A 578 22.21 -15.80 37.81
CA LYS A 578 21.01 -14.99 38.06
C LYS A 578 21.23 -13.48 37.97
N GLY A 579 22.44 -13.00 37.72
CA GLY A 579 22.78 -11.59 37.54
C GLY A 579 22.66 -11.12 36.08
N ILE A 580 21.49 -11.27 35.45
CA ILE A 580 21.17 -10.85 34.07
C ILE A 580 22.28 -11.19 33.06
N GLY A 581 22.24 -12.40 32.50
CA GLY A 581 23.20 -12.89 31.51
C GLY A 581 22.76 -12.74 30.04
N ILE A 582 21.56 -12.22 29.82
CA ILE A 582 20.93 -12.01 28.51
C ILE A 582 20.48 -10.55 28.39
N GLY A 583 20.54 -10.01 27.18
CA GLY A 583 20.09 -8.65 26.89
C GLY A 583 18.76 -8.61 26.15
N ASP A 584 18.72 -7.75 25.15
CA ASP A 584 17.54 -7.44 24.37
C ASP A 584 17.18 -8.53 23.33
N ILE A 585 15.98 -8.50 22.76
CA ILE A 585 15.44 -9.51 21.84
C ILE A 585 14.95 -8.84 20.55
N GLU A 586 15.34 -9.37 19.40
CA GLU A 586 14.83 -8.89 18.11
C GLU A 586 14.36 -10.02 17.20
N LEU A 587 13.27 -9.76 16.49
CA LEU A 587 12.72 -10.65 15.46
C LEU A 587 13.46 -10.44 14.14
N LEU A 588 13.90 -11.55 13.53
CA LEU A 588 14.58 -11.52 12.23
C LEU A 588 13.56 -11.86 11.15
N THR A 589 13.08 -10.82 10.46
CA THR A 589 12.08 -10.96 9.40
C THR A 589 12.63 -10.50 8.05
N PRO A 590 12.22 -11.14 6.94
CA PRO A 590 12.54 -10.61 5.62
C PRO A 590 11.96 -9.21 5.41
N PRO A 591 12.47 -8.41 4.47
CA PRO A 591 11.77 -7.21 4.02
C PRO A 591 10.38 -7.57 3.48
N PRO A 592 9.33 -6.76 3.74
CA PRO A 592 8.04 -6.96 3.10
C PRO A 592 8.13 -6.79 1.58
N PRO A 593 7.36 -7.56 0.81
CA PRO A 593 7.35 -7.43 -0.65
C PRO A 593 6.75 -6.10 -1.10
N ILE A 594 6.97 -5.76 -2.36
CA ILE A 594 6.40 -4.59 -3.02
C ILE A 594 5.55 -5.08 -4.19
N GLU A 595 4.39 -4.46 -4.37
CA GLU A 595 3.49 -4.66 -5.49
C GLU A 595 3.22 -3.33 -6.21
N ILE A 596 3.28 -3.35 -7.54
CA ILE A 596 2.94 -2.26 -8.44
C ILE A 596 1.73 -2.67 -9.28
N GLY A 597 0.72 -1.79 -9.37
CA GLY A 597 -0.50 -1.96 -10.18
C GLY A 597 -1.13 -0.59 -10.52
N ASN A 598 -2.28 -0.52 -11.18
CA ASN A 598 -3.40 -1.45 -11.05
C ASN A 598 -4.29 -1.59 -12.31
N ARG A 599 -5.11 -0.61 -12.68
CA ARG A 599 -6.30 -0.80 -13.53
C ARG A 599 -6.20 -0.13 -14.89
N ILE A 600 -6.72 -0.81 -15.91
CA ILE A 600 -6.97 -0.24 -17.24
C ILE A 600 -8.48 -0.21 -17.50
N TRP A 601 -9.01 0.96 -17.86
CA TRP A 601 -10.46 1.17 -18.01
C TRP A 601 -10.84 1.96 -19.27
N LEU A 602 -12.13 1.84 -19.62
CA LEU A 602 -12.78 2.60 -20.68
C LEU A 602 -13.30 3.91 -20.08
N ASP A 603 -12.57 4.99 -20.32
CA ASP A 603 -12.94 6.36 -20.00
C ASP A 603 -14.05 6.81 -20.97
N THR A 604 -15.29 6.76 -20.51
CA THR A 604 -16.47 6.92 -21.36
C THR A 604 -16.83 8.36 -21.65
N ASP A 605 -16.44 9.29 -20.78
CA ASP A 605 -16.67 10.73 -20.95
C ASP A 605 -15.40 11.53 -21.27
N SER A 606 -14.25 10.84 -21.34
CA SER A 606 -12.94 11.37 -21.75
C SER A 606 -12.37 12.40 -20.78
N ASP A 607 -12.71 12.29 -19.50
CA ASP A 607 -12.25 13.22 -18.46
C ASP A 607 -10.93 12.80 -17.81
N GLY A 608 -10.46 11.58 -18.06
CA GLY A 608 -9.22 11.01 -17.53
C GLY A 608 -9.29 10.49 -16.09
N VAL A 609 -10.46 10.46 -15.47
CA VAL A 609 -10.71 10.03 -14.10
C VAL A 609 -11.51 8.72 -14.10
N GLN A 610 -11.15 7.78 -13.22
CA GLN A 610 -11.85 6.49 -13.15
C GLN A 610 -13.21 6.62 -12.47
N ASP A 611 -14.29 6.60 -13.23
CA ASP A 611 -15.64 6.72 -12.68
C ASP A 611 -16.34 5.38 -12.39
N PRO A 612 -17.27 5.35 -11.41
CA PRO A 612 -17.97 4.12 -11.01
C PRO A 612 -18.64 3.32 -12.13
N ASN A 613 -19.16 4.01 -13.15
CA ASN A 613 -19.89 3.45 -14.30
C ASN A 613 -18.97 3.02 -15.45
N GLU A 614 -17.66 3.17 -15.28
CA GLU A 614 -16.70 2.93 -16.34
C GLU A 614 -16.20 1.49 -16.35
N SER A 615 -16.31 0.89 -17.53
CA SER A 615 -16.03 -0.52 -17.72
C SER A 615 -14.52 -0.77 -17.77
N PRO A 616 -14.02 -1.87 -17.20
CA PRO A 616 -12.61 -2.25 -17.36
C PRO A 616 -12.29 -2.70 -18.79
N ILE A 617 -11.02 -2.59 -19.20
CA ILE A 617 -10.53 -3.15 -20.48
C ILE A 617 -9.71 -4.42 -20.21
N VAL A 618 -10.23 -5.54 -20.68
CA VAL A 618 -9.68 -6.88 -20.48
C VAL A 618 -8.71 -7.26 -21.61
N GLY A 619 -7.65 -8.01 -21.29
CA GLY A 619 -6.75 -8.56 -22.29
C GLY A 619 -5.67 -7.62 -22.81
N VAL A 620 -5.42 -6.51 -22.11
CA VAL A 620 -4.36 -5.55 -22.44
C VAL A 620 -3.04 -6.04 -21.85
N THR A 621 -2.01 -6.13 -22.69
CA THR A 621 -0.64 -6.45 -22.28
C THR A 621 0.00 -5.23 -21.62
N VAL A 622 0.62 -5.45 -20.46
CA VAL A 622 1.32 -4.45 -19.65
C VAL A 622 2.71 -4.98 -19.31
N GLN A 623 3.72 -4.12 -19.35
CA GLN A 623 5.12 -4.45 -19.08
C GLN A 623 5.65 -3.63 -17.92
N LEU A 624 6.44 -4.25 -17.06
CA LEU A 624 7.29 -3.55 -16.10
C LEU A 624 8.71 -3.47 -16.66
N VAL A 625 9.22 -2.25 -16.81
CA VAL A 625 10.53 -1.96 -17.41
C VAL A 625 11.43 -1.36 -16.33
N ASN A 626 12.66 -1.86 -16.21
CA ASN A 626 13.63 -1.30 -15.27
C ASN A 626 14.31 -0.03 -15.84
N SER A 627 15.10 0.65 -15.01
CA SER A 627 15.81 1.87 -15.39
C SER A 627 16.80 1.73 -16.57
N SER A 628 17.23 0.50 -16.92
CA SER A 628 18.07 0.25 -18.09
C SER A 628 17.27 0.04 -19.38
N GLY A 629 15.94 0.16 -19.33
CA GLY A 629 15.05 -0.09 -20.48
C GLY A 629 14.73 -1.57 -20.73
N THR A 630 15.09 -2.46 -19.81
CA THR A 630 14.84 -3.90 -19.93
C THR A 630 13.47 -4.25 -19.37
N VAL A 631 12.67 -5.01 -20.12
CA VAL A 631 11.41 -5.58 -19.62
C VAL A 631 11.72 -6.68 -18.61
N ILE A 632 11.31 -6.49 -17.36
CA ILE A 632 11.54 -7.43 -16.25
C ILE A 632 10.31 -8.28 -15.92
N ALA A 633 9.12 -7.85 -16.36
CA ALA A 633 7.88 -8.63 -16.24
C ALA A 633 6.84 -8.18 -17.28
N THR A 634 5.92 -9.07 -17.62
CA THR A 634 4.77 -8.80 -18.51
C THR A 634 3.51 -9.42 -17.92
N ALA A 635 2.45 -8.63 -17.79
CA ALA A 635 1.12 -9.03 -17.34
C ALA A 635 0.08 -8.78 -18.46
N VAL A 636 -1.10 -9.38 -18.30
CA VAL A 636 -2.28 -9.17 -19.16
C VAL A 636 -3.48 -8.89 -18.26
N THR A 637 -4.19 -7.79 -18.49
CA THR A 637 -5.31 -7.37 -17.63
C THR A 637 -6.40 -8.42 -17.53
N ASN A 638 -6.89 -8.63 -16.31
CA ASN A 638 -7.97 -9.58 -16.03
C ASN A 638 -9.36 -8.98 -16.34
N SER A 639 -10.43 -9.70 -15.97
CA SER A 639 -11.82 -9.28 -16.19
C SER A 639 -12.21 -7.98 -15.49
N SER A 640 -11.45 -7.55 -14.47
CA SER A 640 -11.63 -6.27 -13.77
C SER A 640 -10.72 -5.18 -14.32
N GLY A 641 -9.92 -5.47 -15.36
CA GLY A 641 -8.97 -4.53 -15.94
C GLY A 641 -7.66 -4.43 -15.17
N ASN A 642 -7.47 -5.26 -14.13
CA ASN A 642 -6.35 -5.10 -13.22
C ASN A 642 -5.11 -5.88 -13.69
N TYR A 643 -3.94 -5.36 -13.36
CA TYR A 643 -2.62 -5.97 -13.49
C TYR A 643 -1.76 -5.66 -12.26
N TYR A 644 -0.87 -6.59 -11.90
CA TYR A 644 -0.01 -6.46 -10.73
C TYR A 644 1.38 -7.08 -10.97
N PHE A 645 2.41 -6.41 -10.51
CA PHE A 645 3.80 -6.87 -10.50
C PHE A 645 4.31 -6.88 -9.07
N THR A 646 4.77 -8.03 -8.58
CA THR A 646 5.26 -8.17 -7.21
C THR A 646 6.55 -8.98 -7.12
N ASN A 647 7.40 -8.61 -6.16
CA ASN A 647 8.55 -9.42 -5.78
C ASN A 647 8.22 -10.45 -4.69
N ALA A 648 6.96 -10.51 -4.23
CA ALA A 648 6.49 -11.55 -3.32
C ALA A 648 6.67 -12.94 -3.94
N THR A 649 6.88 -13.94 -3.08
CA THR A 649 6.84 -15.34 -3.51
C THR A 649 5.40 -15.74 -3.81
N GLY A 650 5.16 -16.32 -4.97
CA GLY A 650 3.81 -16.73 -5.36
C GLY A 650 3.75 -17.41 -6.73
N THR A 651 2.53 -17.68 -7.19
CA THR A 651 2.27 -18.31 -8.49
C THR A 651 1.73 -17.26 -9.46
N ASN A 652 2.39 -17.13 -10.62
CA ASN A 652 1.95 -16.20 -11.67
C ASN A 652 0.56 -16.56 -12.18
N THR A 653 -0.29 -15.55 -12.34
CA THR A 653 -1.47 -15.58 -13.19
C THR A 653 -1.20 -14.75 -14.44
N SER A 654 -2.18 -14.60 -15.34
CA SER A 654 -2.02 -13.67 -16.47
C SER A 654 -1.88 -12.23 -15.99
N SER A 655 -2.65 -11.82 -14.97
CA SER A 655 -2.68 -10.44 -14.48
C SER A 655 -1.74 -10.16 -13.32
N SER A 656 -1.30 -11.17 -12.57
CA SER A 656 -0.45 -10.98 -11.39
C SER A 656 0.85 -11.76 -11.54
N ILE A 657 1.98 -11.04 -11.60
CA ILE A 657 3.30 -11.62 -11.82
C ILE A 657 4.11 -11.53 -10.52
N TYR A 658 4.48 -12.69 -9.99
CA TYR A 658 5.22 -12.88 -8.74
C TYR A 658 6.71 -13.19 -8.98
N ASN A 659 7.49 -13.20 -7.91
CA ASN A 659 8.91 -13.57 -7.90
C ASN A 659 9.81 -12.65 -8.75
N ILE A 660 9.44 -11.39 -8.95
CA ILE A 660 10.24 -10.42 -9.72
C ILE A 660 11.40 -9.90 -8.86
N THR A 661 12.52 -10.62 -8.84
CA THR A 661 13.68 -10.26 -8.00
C THR A 661 14.33 -8.91 -8.33
N GLN A 662 14.12 -8.39 -9.55
CA GLN A 662 14.58 -7.07 -9.98
C GLN A 662 13.67 -5.92 -9.55
N LEU A 663 12.48 -6.21 -9.01
CA LEU A 663 11.60 -5.22 -8.40
C LEU A 663 12.02 -5.01 -6.93
N GLN A 664 12.57 -3.85 -6.64
CA GLN A 664 13.17 -3.47 -5.36
C GLN A 664 12.73 -2.06 -4.97
N ALA A 665 12.71 -1.78 -3.67
CA ALA A 665 12.42 -0.45 -3.14
C ALA A 665 13.44 0.59 -3.62
N ASN A 666 13.03 1.87 -3.61
CA ASN A 666 13.90 3.02 -3.89
C ASN A 666 14.60 2.93 -5.26
N MET A 667 13.92 2.33 -6.24
CA MET A 667 14.35 2.20 -7.63
C MET A 667 13.31 2.83 -8.55
N THR A 668 13.73 3.19 -9.77
CA THR A 668 12.83 3.72 -10.80
C THR A 668 12.44 2.63 -11.79
N TYR A 669 11.15 2.59 -12.15
CA TYR A 669 10.61 1.68 -13.16
C TYR A 669 9.70 2.43 -14.13
N THR A 670 9.33 1.78 -15.22
CA THR A 670 8.27 2.25 -16.11
C THR A 670 7.22 1.17 -16.23
N VAL A 671 5.97 1.50 -15.94
CA VAL A 671 4.83 0.68 -16.35
C VAL A 671 4.49 1.07 -17.79
N ARG A 672 4.54 0.11 -18.71
CA ARG A 672 4.39 0.33 -20.14
C ARG A 672 3.23 -0.49 -20.68
N ILE A 673 2.32 0.15 -21.38
CA ILE A 673 1.38 -0.51 -22.29
C ILE A 673 1.97 -0.42 -23.71
N PRO A 674 2.59 -1.48 -24.25
CA PRO A 674 3.16 -1.43 -25.58
C PRO A 674 2.07 -1.40 -26.66
N ASN A 675 2.38 -0.85 -27.83
CA ASN A 675 1.50 -0.90 -29.00
C ASN A 675 0.07 -0.40 -28.75
N ILE A 676 -0.06 0.76 -28.12
CA ILE A 676 -1.35 1.47 -28.03
C ILE A 676 -1.76 2.10 -29.36
N ASN A 677 -0.83 2.25 -30.33
CA ASN A 677 -1.04 2.83 -31.65
C ASN A 677 -0.23 2.06 -32.73
N GLY A 678 -0.48 2.36 -34.02
CA GLY A 678 0.27 1.79 -35.15
C GLY A 678 -0.27 0.44 -35.67
N GLY A 679 0.36 -0.10 -36.71
CA GLY A 679 -0.09 -1.36 -37.36
C GLY A 679 0.01 -2.61 -36.49
N SER A 680 0.68 -2.55 -35.33
CA SER A 680 0.78 -3.62 -34.35
C SER A 680 -0.06 -3.36 -33.09
N LYS A 681 -1.04 -2.44 -33.17
CA LYS A 681 -1.91 -2.07 -32.06
C LYS A 681 -2.53 -3.32 -31.41
N GLN A 682 -2.55 -3.36 -30.08
CA GLN A 682 -3.14 -4.48 -29.36
C GLN A 682 -4.63 -4.63 -29.71
N SER A 683 -5.10 -5.85 -29.97
CA SER A 683 -6.50 -6.11 -30.34
C SER A 683 -7.49 -5.64 -29.26
N ALA A 684 -7.13 -5.76 -27.98
CA ALA A 684 -7.92 -5.25 -26.85
C ALA A 684 -8.09 -3.72 -26.87
N LEU A 685 -7.21 -3.01 -27.57
CA LEU A 685 -7.21 -1.55 -27.70
C LEU A 685 -7.65 -1.06 -29.08
N ALA A 686 -8.11 -1.94 -29.97
CA ALA A 686 -8.34 -1.63 -31.39
C ALA A 686 -9.16 -0.34 -31.60
N ASN A 687 -10.21 -0.12 -30.81
CA ASN A 687 -11.14 1.01 -30.93
C ASN A 687 -10.94 2.12 -29.89
N TYR A 688 -9.83 2.10 -29.15
CA TYR A 688 -9.62 3.02 -28.03
C TYR A 688 -8.38 3.92 -28.23
N ARG A 689 -8.36 5.07 -27.57
CA ARG A 689 -7.21 6.00 -27.45
C ARG A 689 -6.91 6.28 -25.99
N LEU A 690 -5.64 6.43 -25.67
CA LEU A 690 -5.22 6.83 -24.33
C LEU A 690 -5.86 8.18 -23.97
N THR A 691 -6.42 8.27 -22.77
CA THR A 691 -7.03 9.50 -22.26
C THR A 691 -5.98 10.51 -21.76
N THR A 692 -6.44 11.60 -21.18
CA THR A 692 -5.61 12.66 -20.62
C THR A 692 -4.82 12.13 -19.41
N GLN A 693 -3.51 12.37 -19.42
CA GLN A 693 -2.63 12.05 -18.30
C GLN A 693 -2.88 13.00 -17.12
N ASN A 694 -2.90 12.47 -15.89
CA ASN A 694 -2.96 13.20 -14.62
C ASN A 694 -4.07 14.27 -14.62
N ALA A 695 -5.26 13.89 -15.09
CA ALA A 695 -6.35 14.81 -15.35
C ALA A 695 -6.91 15.46 -14.07
N ASN A 696 -6.63 14.90 -12.90
CA ASN A 696 -7.29 15.31 -11.66
C ASN A 696 -6.58 16.45 -10.89
N ASN A 697 -5.47 17.02 -11.40
CA ASN A 697 -4.50 18.00 -10.82
C ASN A 697 -5.05 19.27 -10.08
N GLY A 698 -6.32 19.29 -9.64
CA GLY A 698 -6.99 20.33 -8.85
C GLY A 698 -7.71 19.81 -7.59
N ILE A 699 -7.42 18.60 -7.13
CA ILE A 699 -7.85 18.06 -5.82
C ILE A 699 -6.66 18.14 -4.86
N PRO A 700 -6.83 18.30 -3.53
CA PRO A 700 -5.69 18.49 -2.63
C PRO A 700 -4.58 17.46 -2.88
N ALA A 701 -3.32 17.92 -2.97
CA ALA A 701 -2.09 17.19 -3.32
C ALA A 701 -1.86 15.79 -2.70
N THR A 702 -2.69 15.38 -1.74
CA THR A 702 -2.70 14.03 -1.17
C THR A 702 -3.57 13.02 -1.95
N GLN A 703 -4.34 13.46 -2.96
CA GLN A 703 -5.21 12.61 -3.80
C GLN A 703 -4.95 12.79 -5.30
N GLU A 704 -3.90 13.51 -5.70
CA GLU A 704 -3.69 13.92 -7.10
C GLU A 704 -3.35 12.74 -8.04
N ASP A 705 -3.00 11.56 -7.52
CA ASP A 705 -2.50 10.43 -8.32
C ASP A 705 -3.35 9.16 -8.19
N VAL A 706 -4.36 9.13 -7.31
CA VAL A 706 -4.92 7.84 -6.85
C VAL A 706 -5.94 7.19 -7.79
N ARG A 707 -6.44 7.91 -8.81
CA ARG A 707 -7.62 7.46 -9.58
C ARG A 707 -7.73 7.97 -11.01
N ASP A 708 -6.72 8.67 -11.50
CA ASP A 708 -6.67 9.16 -12.87
C ASP A 708 -5.64 8.39 -13.68
N SER A 709 -5.51 8.73 -14.97
CA SER A 709 -4.66 7.99 -15.88
C SER A 709 -3.23 8.53 -15.82
N ASP A 710 -2.24 7.68 -15.56
CA ASP A 710 -0.83 8.09 -15.49
C ASP A 710 -0.10 8.03 -16.83
N GLY A 711 -0.71 7.39 -17.83
CA GLY A 711 -0.03 7.10 -19.08
C GLY A 711 0.28 8.33 -19.92
N ALA A 712 1.55 8.50 -20.28
CA ALA A 712 1.99 9.39 -21.35
C ALA A 712 2.28 8.61 -22.64
N ILE A 713 2.02 9.20 -23.81
CA ILE A 713 2.38 8.58 -25.09
C ILE A 713 3.89 8.69 -25.31
N VAL A 714 4.56 7.54 -25.46
CA VAL A 714 5.99 7.43 -25.82
C VAL A 714 6.12 6.49 -27.02
N GLY A 715 6.32 7.07 -28.21
CA GLY A 715 6.32 6.32 -29.47
C GLY A 715 4.97 5.62 -29.69
N THR A 716 4.98 4.29 -29.80
CA THR A 716 3.76 3.48 -29.93
C THR A 716 3.22 2.95 -28.59
N SER A 717 3.76 3.37 -27.45
CA SER A 717 3.39 2.87 -26.12
C SER A 717 2.76 3.97 -25.25
N ALA A 718 1.97 3.57 -24.24
CA ALA A 718 1.70 4.40 -23.07
C ALA A 718 2.71 4.05 -21.97
N GLU A 719 3.30 5.03 -21.32
CA GLU A 719 4.28 4.83 -20.26
C GLU A 719 3.96 5.69 -19.04
N ALA A 720 4.04 5.08 -17.84
CA ALA A 720 3.96 5.76 -16.55
C ALA A 720 5.27 5.51 -15.79
N LEU A 721 5.90 6.59 -15.31
CA LEU A 721 7.17 6.53 -14.57
C LEU A 721 6.90 6.25 -13.09
N VAL A 722 7.47 5.17 -12.57
CA VAL A 722 7.49 4.85 -11.15
C VAL A 722 8.73 5.49 -10.54
N LEU A 723 8.54 6.47 -9.67
CA LEU A 723 9.61 7.18 -8.98
C LEU A 723 10.04 6.45 -7.71
N THR A 724 11.29 6.68 -7.28
CA THR A 724 11.80 6.14 -6.02
C THR A 724 10.97 6.60 -4.81
N THR A 725 10.38 7.80 -4.87
CA THR A 725 9.52 8.36 -3.83
C THR A 725 8.15 7.69 -3.73
N GLN A 726 7.70 7.00 -4.78
CA GLN A 726 6.42 6.28 -4.83
C GLN A 726 6.53 4.85 -4.31
N ILE A 727 7.75 4.27 -4.28
CA ILE A 727 8.07 2.97 -3.68
C ILE A 727 9.34 3.07 -2.81
N PRO A 728 9.36 3.97 -1.80
CA PRO A 728 10.60 4.40 -1.13
C PRO A 728 11.22 3.31 -0.25
N VAL A 729 10.45 2.30 0.13
CA VAL A 729 10.83 1.25 1.09
C VAL A 729 10.21 -0.08 0.71
N SER A 730 10.76 -1.17 1.23
CA SER A 730 10.09 -2.47 1.18
C SER A 730 8.73 -2.42 1.86
N GLY A 731 7.72 -3.10 1.31
CA GLY A 731 6.33 -3.01 1.78
C GLY A 731 5.54 -1.82 1.22
N ALA A 732 6.18 -0.87 0.54
CA ALA A 732 5.50 0.26 -0.09
C ALA A 732 4.82 -0.15 -1.40
N ASN A 733 3.73 -0.92 -1.29
CA ASN A 733 2.90 -1.23 -2.45
C ASN A 733 2.28 0.05 -2.98
N ASN A 734 2.24 0.17 -4.30
CA ASN A 734 1.62 1.30 -4.97
C ASN A 734 0.71 0.82 -6.11
N HIS A 735 -0.57 1.11 -5.96
CA HIS A 735 -1.65 0.73 -6.88
C HIS A 735 -2.22 1.93 -7.63
N THR A 736 -1.49 3.04 -7.70
CA THR A 736 -1.95 4.25 -8.37
C THR A 736 -1.67 4.27 -9.87
N PHE A 737 -0.86 3.34 -10.40
CA PHE A 737 -0.48 3.35 -11.81
C PHE A 737 -1.62 2.81 -12.68
N ASP A 738 -2.48 3.67 -13.17
CA ASP A 738 -3.68 3.32 -13.91
C ASP A 738 -3.66 3.94 -15.32
N PHE A 739 -4.38 3.34 -16.27
CA PHE A 739 -4.45 3.84 -17.66
C PHE A 739 -5.89 3.87 -18.18
N GLY A 740 -6.36 5.07 -18.50
CA GLY A 740 -7.67 5.28 -19.09
C GLY A 740 -7.60 5.30 -20.62
N PHE A 741 -8.58 4.70 -21.27
CA PHE A 741 -8.72 4.82 -22.72
C PHE A 741 -10.16 5.15 -23.08
N PHE A 742 -10.39 6.07 -24.01
CA PHE A 742 -11.73 6.42 -24.47
C PHE A 742 -12.05 5.83 -25.85
N ALA A 743 -13.34 5.58 -26.09
CA ALA A 743 -13.82 5.09 -27.37
C ALA A 743 -13.64 6.14 -28.47
N CYS A 744 -13.07 5.70 -29.59
CA CYS A 744 -13.01 6.50 -30.79
C CYS A 744 -14.16 6.08 -31.70
N ALA A 745 -15.08 7.01 -31.99
CA ALA A 745 -16.22 6.71 -32.86
C ALA A 745 -15.72 6.33 -34.28
N PRO A 746 -16.08 5.14 -34.82
CA PRO A 746 -15.87 4.88 -36.23
C PRO A 746 -16.75 5.83 -37.04
N ASN A 747 -16.13 6.65 -37.88
CA ASN A 747 -16.85 7.50 -38.82
C ASN A 747 -17.30 6.63 -39.99
N TYR A 748 -18.60 6.34 -40.07
CA TYR A 748 -19.22 5.63 -41.19
C TYR A 748 -19.70 6.61 -42.25
N HIS A 749 -19.35 6.35 -43.51
CA HIS A 749 -19.77 7.14 -44.66
C HIS A 749 -20.29 6.22 -45.79
N GLU A 750 -21.26 6.73 -46.53
CA GLU A 750 -21.79 6.08 -47.73
C GLU A 750 -21.49 6.99 -48.93
N ILE A 751 -21.00 6.40 -50.04
CA ILE A 751 -20.76 7.13 -51.29
C ILE A 751 -21.44 6.44 -52.47
N CYS A 752 -21.84 7.24 -53.46
CA CYS A 752 -22.50 6.81 -54.68
C CYS A 752 -21.64 5.88 -55.54
N ASN A 753 -22.15 4.70 -55.93
CA ASN A 753 -21.45 3.73 -56.77
C ASN A 753 -21.19 4.17 -58.24
N ASP A 754 -21.90 5.18 -58.75
CA ASP A 754 -21.71 5.78 -60.08
C ASP A 754 -20.64 6.88 -60.13
N GLY A 755 -20.03 7.21 -58.98
CA GLY A 755 -18.95 8.20 -58.86
C GLY A 755 -19.41 9.67 -58.84
N SER A 756 -20.72 9.93 -58.70
CA SER A 756 -21.27 11.28 -58.58
C SER A 756 -20.90 11.98 -57.27
N ASP A 757 -20.73 11.22 -56.19
CA ASP A 757 -20.33 11.73 -54.87
C ASP A 757 -18.91 11.31 -54.50
N THR A 758 -18.27 12.14 -53.68
CA THR A 758 -16.91 11.91 -53.21
C THR A 758 -16.76 12.31 -51.75
N LEU A 759 -16.09 11.47 -50.96
CA LEU A 759 -15.75 11.75 -49.57
C LEU A 759 -14.29 12.25 -49.49
N THR A 760 -14.04 13.34 -48.77
CA THR A 760 -12.66 13.77 -48.49
C THR A 760 -12.30 13.39 -47.08
N LEU A 761 -11.27 12.56 -46.91
CA LEU A 761 -10.68 12.24 -45.62
C LEU A 761 -9.51 13.19 -45.36
N THR A 762 -9.40 13.72 -44.16
CA THR A 762 -8.35 14.66 -43.76
C THR A 762 -7.63 14.11 -42.53
N ALA A 763 -6.30 14.12 -42.58
CA ALA A 763 -5.44 13.72 -41.47
C ALA A 763 -5.34 14.83 -40.42
N ASP A 764 -4.97 14.45 -39.20
CA ASP A 764 -4.80 15.40 -38.10
C ASP A 764 -3.81 16.52 -38.47
N ALA A 765 -4.08 17.72 -37.95
CA ALA A 765 -3.26 18.90 -38.21
C ALA A 765 -1.83 18.73 -37.64
N GLY A 766 -0.83 19.31 -38.33
CA GLY A 766 0.56 19.29 -37.88
C GLY A 766 1.34 18.03 -38.23
N LEU A 767 0.74 17.08 -38.96
CA LEU A 767 1.40 15.88 -39.45
C LEU A 767 2.10 16.12 -40.80
N THR A 768 3.23 15.44 -41.00
CA THR A 768 3.99 15.44 -42.26
C THR A 768 4.06 14.03 -42.83
N ASN A 769 4.37 13.87 -44.11
CA ASN A 769 4.53 12.55 -44.76
C ASN A 769 3.31 11.60 -44.59
N VAL A 770 2.10 12.14 -44.71
CA VAL A 770 0.84 11.38 -44.57
C VAL A 770 0.65 10.44 -45.77
N MET A 771 0.44 9.15 -45.50
CA MET A 771 0.23 8.06 -46.45
C MET A 771 -1.06 7.33 -46.09
N TRP A 772 -2.01 7.22 -47.01
CA TRP A 772 -3.33 6.60 -46.78
C TRP A 772 -3.38 5.17 -47.31
N TYR A 773 -4.05 4.28 -46.58
CA TYR A 773 -4.14 2.85 -46.84
C TYR A 773 -5.58 2.37 -46.73
N ASP A 774 -5.92 1.38 -47.55
CA ASP A 774 -7.06 0.48 -47.29
C ASP A 774 -6.64 -0.55 -46.24
N SER A 775 -7.37 -0.61 -45.12
CA SER A 775 -7.09 -1.53 -44.01
C SER A 775 -7.38 -2.99 -44.34
N THR A 776 -8.27 -3.26 -45.28
CA THR A 776 -8.68 -4.62 -45.66
C THR A 776 -7.59 -5.28 -46.48
N THR A 777 -7.03 -4.55 -47.44
CA THR A 777 -6.00 -5.06 -48.37
C THR A 777 -4.58 -4.64 -47.98
N ASN A 778 -4.43 -3.73 -47.02
CA ASN A 778 -3.19 -3.07 -46.63
C ASN A 778 -2.45 -2.41 -47.82
N THR A 779 -3.20 -1.94 -48.82
CA THR A 779 -2.65 -1.29 -50.01
C THR A 779 -2.63 0.22 -49.84
N LEU A 780 -1.54 0.86 -50.30
CA LEU A 780 -1.42 2.32 -50.30
C LEU A 780 -2.35 2.91 -51.37
N ILE A 781 -3.26 3.79 -50.96
CA ILE A 781 -4.26 4.42 -51.83
C ILE A 781 -3.95 5.88 -52.16
N GLY A 782 -3.04 6.53 -51.42
CA GLY A 782 -2.59 7.89 -51.73
C GLY A 782 -1.72 8.51 -50.64
N SER A 783 -1.37 9.79 -50.82
CA SER A 783 -0.53 10.54 -49.88
C SER A 783 -0.98 12.01 -49.79
N GLY A 784 -0.67 12.67 -48.68
CA GLY A 784 -1.05 14.06 -48.39
C GLY A 784 -2.02 14.20 -47.22
N ILE A 785 -2.14 15.42 -46.69
CA ILE A 785 -2.99 15.76 -45.52
C ILE A 785 -4.46 15.44 -45.79
N SER A 786 -4.88 15.30 -47.05
CA SER A 786 -6.22 14.81 -47.37
C SER A 786 -6.20 13.91 -48.59
N ILE A 787 -7.12 12.94 -48.62
CA ILE A 787 -7.37 12.06 -49.76
C ILE A 787 -8.84 12.08 -50.13
N LYS A 788 -9.10 11.94 -51.44
CA LYS A 788 -10.45 11.85 -51.98
C LYS A 788 -10.81 10.38 -52.21
N ILE A 789 -11.88 9.92 -51.57
CA ILE A 789 -12.48 8.61 -51.75
C ILE A 789 -13.66 8.74 -52.71
N THR A 790 -13.67 7.92 -53.75
CA THR A 790 -14.69 7.89 -54.82
C THR A 790 -15.05 6.44 -55.08
N SER A 791 -16.14 6.12 -55.79
CA SER A 791 -16.45 4.72 -56.15
C SER A 791 -15.37 4.01 -56.99
N SER A 792 -14.40 4.75 -57.53
CA SER A 792 -13.25 4.20 -58.26
C SER A 792 -12.01 3.94 -57.39
N THR A 793 -12.07 4.26 -56.09
CA THR A 793 -11.00 3.96 -55.13
C THR A 793 -10.90 2.44 -54.94
N LEU A 794 -9.66 1.93 -54.88
CA LEU A 794 -9.36 0.51 -54.81
C LEU A 794 -10.05 -0.16 -53.61
N GLY A 795 -10.69 -1.30 -53.83
CA GLY A 795 -11.37 -2.10 -52.79
C GLY A 795 -12.90 -2.02 -52.82
N LEU A 796 -13.47 -0.84 -53.13
CA LEU A 796 -14.85 -0.47 -52.76
C LEU A 796 -15.95 -1.42 -53.25
N SER A 797 -16.77 -1.86 -52.29
CA SER A 797 -17.90 -2.78 -52.45
C SER A 797 -19.19 -2.26 -51.80
N ASP A 798 -20.23 -3.10 -51.78
CA ASP A 798 -21.51 -2.88 -51.07
C ASP A 798 -21.41 -3.15 -49.56
N THR A 799 -20.24 -3.57 -49.08
CA THR A 799 -19.88 -3.73 -47.67
C THR A 799 -18.95 -2.61 -47.21
N TYR A 800 -18.87 -2.37 -45.88
CA TYR A 800 -17.99 -1.33 -45.35
C TYR A 800 -16.52 -1.72 -45.48
N GLU A 801 -15.74 -0.81 -46.05
CA GLU A 801 -14.29 -0.88 -46.12
C GLU A 801 -13.65 0.23 -45.30
N ALA A 802 -12.54 -0.07 -44.67
CA ALA A 802 -11.93 0.83 -43.70
C ALA A 802 -10.64 1.45 -44.23
N TYR A 803 -10.51 2.77 -44.10
CA TYR A 803 -9.35 3.54 -44.55
C TYR A 803 -8.61 4.20 -43.39
N TYR A 804 -7.29 4.11 -43.38
CA TYR A 804 -6.43 4.71 -42.36
C TYR A 804 -5.23 5.43 -43.00
N TYR A 805 -4.49 6.23 -42.23
CA TYR A 805 -3.21 6.79 -42.68
C TYR A 805 -2.06 6.42 -41.75
N THR A 806 -0.83 6.50 -42.25
CA THR A 806 0.40 6.66 -41.46
C THR A 806 1.00 8.03 -41.78
N ALA A 807 1.71 8.65 -40.84
CA ALA A 807 2.31 9.98 -41.00
C ALA A 807 3.49 10.14 -40.03
N LEU A 808 4.17 11.28 -40.07
CA LEU A 808 5.20 11.68 -39.10
C LEU A 808 4.70 12.88 -38.29
N ASP A 809 4.87 12.85 -36.98
CA ASP A 809 4.61 14.01 -36.12
C ASP A 809 5.75 15.06 -36.20
N ALA A 810 5.63 16.14 -35.43
CA ALA A 810 6.61 17.22 -35.39
C ALA A 810 8.01 16.78 -34.89
N THR A 811 8.12 15.61 -34.26
CA THR A 811 9.37 15.01 -33.78
C THR A 811 9.95 13.99 -34.76
N GLY A 812 9.25 13.72 -35.87
CA GLY A 812 9.66 12.75 -36.88
C GLY A 812 9.29 11.30 -36.54
N CYS A 813 8.41 11.07 -35.56
CA CYS A 813 7.94 9.74 -35.19
C CYS A 813 6.72 9.33 -36.03
N THR A 814 6.67 8.06 -36.42
CA THR A 814 5.54 7.53 -37.20
C THR A 814 4.27 7.45 -36.34
N VAL A 815 3.21 8.12 -36.78
CA VAL A 815 1.86 8.07 -36.23
C VAL A 815 0.91 7.44 -37.26
N SER A 816 -0.24 6.93 -36.83
CA SER A 816 -1.28 6.41 -37.75
C SER A 816 -2.67 6.81 -37.29
N LEU A 817 -3.62 6.93 -38.22
CA LEU A 817 -5.03 7.15 -37.89
C LEU A 817 -5.52 6.02 -36.97
N CYS A 818 -5.93 6.38 -35.76
CA CYS A 818 -6.27 5.41 -34.71
C CYS A 818 -7.56 4.62 -34.98
N CYS A 819 -8.48 5.16 -35.78
CA CYS A 819 -9.72 4.50 -36.19
C CYS A 819 -9.91 4.63 -37.69
N PRO A 820 -10.00 3.50 -38.41
CA PRO A 820 -10.25 3.56 -39.84
C PRO A 820 -11.60 4.22 -40.13
N VAL A 821 -11.64 5.09 -41.13
CA VAL A 821 -12.90 5.63 -41.66
C VAL A 821 -13.56 4.55 -42.49
N GLN A 822 -14.78 4.19 -42.13
CA GLN A 822 -15.53 3.12 -42.78
C GLN A 822 -16.36 3.71 -43.92
N VAL A 823 -16.14 3.25 -45.15
CA VAL A 823 -16.84 3.73 -46.34
C VAL A 823 -17.40 2.54 -47.10
N LYS A 824 -18.66 2.62 -47.53
CA LYS A 824 -19.24 1.67 -48.48
C LYS A 824 -19.80 2.39 -49.69
N THR A 825 -19.96 1.67 -50.79
CA THR A 825 -20.74 2.17 -51.92
C THR A 825 -22.21 1.81 -51.78
N ILE A 826 -23.08 2.72 -52.18
CA ILE A 826 -24.53 2.49 -52.27
C ILE A 826 -25.01 2.76 -53.70
N PRO A 827 -26.09 2.08 -54.17
CA PRO A 827 -26.72 2.39 -55.44
C PRO A 827 -27.07 3.87 -55.53
N CYS A 828 -26.66 4.52 -56.61
CA CYS A 828 -26.96 5.93 -56.79
C CYS A 828 -28.44 6.15 -57.02
N CYS A 829 -29.02 7.04 -56.22
CA CYS A 829 -30.39 7.44 -56.40
C CYS A 829 -30.48 8.40 -57.61
N GLN A 830 -31.07 7.91 -58.70
CA GLN A 830 -31.28 8.63 -59.95
C GLN A 830 -32.78 8.84 -60.18
N ILE A 831 -33.20 10.07 -60.48
CA ILE A 831 -34.59 10.40 -60.82
C ILE A 831 -34.66 10.79 -62.29
N SER A 832 -35.32 9.96 -63.10
CA SER A 832 -35.65 10.27 -64.48
C SER A 832 -37.11 10.69 -64.58
N VAL A 833 -37.36 11.90 -65.06
CA VAL A 833 -38.72 12.45 -65.18
C VAL A 833 -39.20 12.34 -66.61
N GLN A 834 -40.37 11.73 -66.80
CA GLN A 834 -41.11 11.78 -68.06
C GLN A 834 -42.34 12.68 -67.89
N ASN A 835 -42.35 13.78 -68.64
CA ASN A 835 -43.42 14.77 -68.61
C ASN A 835 -44.34 14.56 -69.84
N THR A 836 -45.65 14.45 -69.64
CA THR A 836 -46.62 14.48 -70.75
C THR A 836 -47.85 15.31 -70.41
N SER A 837 -48.06 16.36 -71.20
CA SER A 837 -49.27 17.17 -71.44
C SER A 837 -50.00 17.82 -70.25
N THR A 838 -50.52 19.03 -70.50
CA THR A 838 -51.33 19.83 -69.59
C THR A 838 -52.78 19.91 -70.10
N LEU A 839 -53.74 19.68 -69.20
CA LEU A 839 -55.14 20.07 -69.40
C LEU A 839 -55.28 21.50 -68.88
N CYS A 840 -55.64 22.46 -69.74
CA CYS A 840 -55.98 23.81 -69.29
C CYS A 840 -57.45 23.85 -68.86
N ASN A 841 -57.75 24.44 -67.70
CA ASN A 841 -59.12 24.70 -67.28
C ASN A 841 -59.62 25.99 -67.93
N ASN A 842 -60.50 25.88 -68.93
CA ASN A 842 -61.26 27.00 -69.48
C ASN A 842 -62.61 27.10 -68.74
N ASN A 843 -62.71 27.93 -67.70
CA ASN A 843 -63.97 28.11 -66.96
C ASN A 843 -65.01 29.01 -67.68
N SER A 844 -64.75 29.42 -68.93
CA SER A 844 -65.66 30.23 -69.75
C SER A 844 -66.09 31.58 -69.14
N THR A 845 -65.35 32.13 -68.16
CA THR A 845 -65.53 33.53 -67.73
C THR A 845 -64.58 34.45 -68.50
N LEU A 846 -65.17 35.44 -69.18
CA LEU A 846 -64.44 36.40 -70.01
C LEU A 846 -63.70 37.42 -69.13
N ALA A 847 -62.39 37.52 -69.35
CA ALA A 847 -61.55 38.73 -69.24
C ALA A 847 -60.78 39.03 -67.93
N ILE A 848 -60.12 38.05 -67.31
CA ILE A 848 -58.94 38.32 -66.47
C ILE A 848 -57.88 37.23 -66.67
N SER A 849 -56.68 37.58 -67.14
CA SER A 849 -55.55 36.65 -67.38
C SER A 849 -54.96 36.01 -66.11
N THR A 850 -55.58 36.26 -64.95
CA THR A 850 -55.15 35.76 -63.64
C THR A 850 -55.90 34.52 -63.16
N ASP A 851 -56.99 34.12 -63.82
CA ASP A 851 -57.80 32.93 -63.46
C ASP A 851 -57.45 31.68 -64.30
N ASP A 852 -56.67 31.85 -65.38
CA ASP A 852 -56.20 30.73 -66.19
C ASP A 852 -55.08 29.97 -65.47
N TRP A 853 -55.36 28.73 -65.06
CA TRP A 853 -54.40 27.83 -64.46
C TRP A 853 -54.30 26.49 -65.19
N PHE A 854 -53.17 25.80 -65.04
CA PHE A 854 -52.93 24.50 -65.66
C PHE A 854 -52.60 23.42 -64.63
N SER A 855 -52.90 22.17 -64.97
CA SER A 855 -52.43 21.01 -64.20
C SER A 855 -51.15 20.45 -64.81
N LEU A 856 -50.19 20.06 -63.97
CA LEU A 856 -48.97 19.37 -64.37
C LEU A 856 -49.12 17.86 -64.10
N THR A 857 -49.05 17.04 -65.14
CA THR A 857 -48.91 15.59 -64.99
C THR A 857 -47.50 15.16 -65.35
N LEU A 858 -46.86 14.45 -64.43
CA LEU A 858 -45.53 13.87 -64.63
C LEU A 858 -45.47 12.48 -64.04
N SER A 859 -44.60 11.63 -64.57
CA SER A 859 -44.14 10.42 -63.91
C SER A 859 -42.63 10.51 -63.70
N ALA A 860 -42.16 9.97 -62.59
CA ALA A 860 -40.73 9.91 -62.31
C ALA A 860 -40.33 8.50 -61.93
N THR A 861 -39.26 8.01 -62.56
CA THR A 861 -38.64 6.75 -62.19
C THR A 861 -37.49 7.05 -61.25
N VAL A 862 -37.66 6.65 -59.99
CA VAL A 862 -36.60 6.62 -58.98
C VAL A 862 -35.90 5.27 -59.07
N THR A 863 -34.61 5.29 -59.38
CA THR A 863 -33.73 4.11 -59.41
C THR A 863 -32.72 4.26 -58.29
N GLY A 864 -32.49 3.24 -57.47
CA GLY A 864 -31.55 3.33 -56.33
C GLY A 864 -32.03 4.15 -55.12
N GLY A 865 -33.28 4.62 -55.12
CA GLY A 865 -33.93 5.29 -53.99
C GLY A 865 -35.01 4.43 -53.31
N SER A 866 -35.93 5.08 -52.59
CA SER A 866 -37.05 4.47 -51.87
C SER A 866 -38.10 3.79 -52.73
N GLY A 867 -37.97 3.90 -54.06
CA GLY A 867 -38.99 3.48 -55.02
C GLY A 867 -40.22 4.40 -55.04
N ASN A 868 -40.20 5.53 -54.34
CA ASN A 868 -41.25 6.54 -54.35
C ASN A 868 -40.66 7.95 -54.53
N TYR A 869 -41.44 8.86 -55.12
CA TYR A 869 -41.08 10.26 -55.28
C TYR A 869 -42.18 11.20 -54.80
N ILE A 870 -41.77 12.41 -54.46
CA ILE A 870 -42.61 13.57 -54.21
C ILE A 870 -42.26 14.67 -55.20
N VAL A 871 -43.23 15.54 -55.48
CA VAL A 871 -43.02 16.72 -56.32
C VAL A 871 -43.23 17.97 -55.48
N LYS A 872 -42.29 18.91 -55.59
CA LYS A 872 -42.33 20.20 -54.92
C LYS A 872 -42.36 21.33 -55.95
N ILE A 873 -43.26 22.28 -55.75
CA ILE A 873 -43.38 23.50 -56.56
C ILE A 873 -43.65 24.68 -55.62
N GLY A 874 -42.66 25.55 -55.43
CA GLY A 874 -42.74 26.57 -54.38
C GLY A 874 -42.92 25.93 -53.00
N ALA A 875 -43.95 26.33 -52.26
CA ALA A 875 -44.29 25.76 -50.95
C ALA A 875 -45.11 24.46 -51.02
N TYR A 876 -45.61 24.06 -52.20
CA TYR A 876 -46.38 22.84 -52.36
C TYR A 876 -45.48 21.61 -52.31
N THR A 877 -45.94 20.55 -51.64
CA THR A 877 -45.35 19.20 -51.68
C THR A 877 -46.47 18.19 -51.93
N SER A 878 -46.31 17.33 -52.93
CA SER A 878 -47.28 16.30 -53.24
C SER A 878 -47.26 15.14 -52.24
N ALA A 879 -48.29 14.31 -52.27
CA ALA A 879 -48.22 12.98 -51.66
C ALA A 879 -47.13 12.13 -52.32
N SER A 880 -46.58 11.18 -51.55
CA SER A 880 -45.64 10.16 -52.03
C SER A 880 -46.28 9.32 -53.13
N THR A 881 -45.62 9.23 -54.28
CA THR A 881 -46.09 8.49 -55.46
C THR A 881 -45.07 7.42 -55.84
N ALA A 882 -45.54 6.22 -56.20
CA ALA A 882 -44.68 5.12 -56.59
C ALA A 882 -43.89 5.45 -57.87
N SER A 883 -42.62 5.04 -57.91
CA SER A 883 -41.72 5.16 -59.06
C SER A 883 -42.39 4.62 -60.34
N GLY A 884 -42.35 5.41 -61.41
CA GLY A 884 -43.00 5.13 -62.69
C GLY A 884 -44.50 5.44 -62.75
N SER A 885 -45.18 5.63 -61.62
CA SER A 885 -46.60 6.02 -61.59
C SER A 885 -46.74 7.52 -61.86
N PRO A 886 -47.73 7.97 -62.66
CA PRO A 886 -47.96 9.39 -62.88
C PRO A 886 -48.64 10.07 -61.68
N ILE A 887 -48.28 11.33 -61.43
CA ILE A 887 -48.97 12.23 -60.51
C ILE A 887 -49.48 13.46 -61.26
N THR A 888 -50.71 13.88 -60.95
CA THR A 888 -51.30 15.13 -61.46
C THR A 888 -51.35 16.17 -60.35
N ILE A 889 -50.70 17.31 -60.57
CA ILE A 889 -50.69 18.46 -59.67
C ILE A 889 -51.63 19.51 -60.25
N THR A 890 -52.71 19.78 -59.53
CA THR A 890 -53.71 20.77 -59.95
C THR A 890 -53.20 22.17 -59.60
N GLY A 891 -53.08 23.07 -60.57
CA GLY A 891 -52.48 24.41 -60.38
C GLY A 891 -53.42 25.51 -59.93
N ASN A 892 -54.57 25.19 -59.33
CA ASN A 892 -55.67 26.12 -59.09
C ASN A 892 -55.49 27.05 -57.86
N GLY A 893 -54.38 26.94 -57.12
CA GLY A 893 -54.13 27.74 -55.92
C GLY A 893 -55.10 27.50 -54.74
N ALA A 894 -56.04 26.55 -54.84
CA ALA A 894 -57.04 26.29 -53.81
C ALA A 894 -56.66 25.07 -52.94
N GLY A 895 -57.03 25.09 -51.66
CA GLY A 895 -56.89 23.92 -50.77
C GLY A 895 -55.45 23.43 -50.56
N GLY A 896 -54.45 24.32 -50.69
CA GLY A 896 -53.02 23.98 -50.55
C GLY A 896 -52.30 23.63 -51.85
N ASN A 897 -53.01 23.57 -52.99
CA ASN A 897 -52.42 23.39 -54.32
C ASN A 897 -51.52 24.58 -54.73
N PRO A 898 -50.50 24.37 -55.57
CA PRO A 898 -49.71 25.47 -56.12
C PRO A 898 -50.57 26.30 -57.09
N LEU A 899 -50.23 27.59 -57.26
CA LEU A 899 -50.85 28.44 -58.27
C LEU A 899 -49.99 28.44 -59.54
N LEU A 900 -50.40 27.68 -60.55
CA LEU A 900 -49.70 27.53 -61.83
C LEU A 900 -50.44 28.31 -62.92
N GLN A 901 -50.06 29.57 -63.09
CA GLN A 901 -50.68 30.51 -64.03
C GLN A 901 -50.25 30.23 -65.46
N ALA A 902 -51.21 30.14 -66.36
CA ALA A 902 -51.00 30.13 -67.79
C ALA A 902 -51.12 31.57 -68.32
N ASN A 903 -50.14 32.44 -68.05
CA ASN A 903 -50.20 33.88 -68.40
C ASN A 903 -49.21 34.29 -69.50
N GLY A 904 -48.53 33.32 -70.12
CA GLY A 904 -47.51 33.53 -71.16
C GLY A 904 -46.16 34.06 -70.66
N THR A 905 -45.97 34.24 -69.35
CA THR A 905 -44.75 34.82 -68.77
C THR A 905 -44.19 34.05 -67.58
N ALA A 906 -45.04 33.40 -66.78
CA ALA A 906 -44.63 32.70 -65.57
C ALA A 906 -43.88 31.40 -65.86
N THR A 907 -42.75 31.22 -65.18
CA THR A 907 -41.99 29.97 -65.11
C THR A 907 -41.97 29.45 -63.68
N TYR A 908 -42.02 28.12 -63.52
CA TYR A 908 -42.04 27.45 -62.22
C TYR A 908 -40.91 26.44 -62.16
N THR A 909 -40.14 26.44 -61.06
CA THR A 909 -39.19 25.39 -60.76
C THR A 909 -39.93 24.23 -60.11
N VAL A 910 -39.85 23.07 -60.74
CA VAL A 910 -40.40 21.80 -60.25
C VAL A 910 -39.24 20.97 -59.75
N THR A 911 -39.29 20.58 -58.48
CA THR A 911 -38.34 19.64 -57.89
C THR A 911 -39.02 18.30 -57.71
N VAL A 912 -38.49 17.26 -58.35
CA VAL A 912 -38.88 15.87 -58.09
C VAL A 912 -37.82 15.27 -57.18
N GLN A 913 -38.23 14.71 -56.06
CA GLN A 913 -37.35 14.27 -54.98
C GLN A 913 -37.77 12.87 -54.52
N ASP A 914 -36.82 12.04 -54.11
CA ASP A 914 -37.12 10.78 -53.44
C ASP A 914 -37.91 11.04 -52.14
N ALA A 915 -38.90 10.19 -51.85
CA ALA A 915 -39.78 10.42 -50.71
C ALA A 915 -39.08 10.36 -49.33
N THR A 916 -37.92 9.69 -49.25
CA THR A 916 -37.18 9.47 -48.00
C THR A 916 -35.75 10.01 -48.03
N ASN A 917 -35.12 10.09 -49.20
CA ASN A 917 -33.78 10.62 -49.39
C ASN A 917 -33.83 12.07 -49.90
N GLY A 918 -33.65 13.01 -48.97
CA GLY A 918 -33.71 14.44 -49.25
C GLY A 918 -32.64 14.97 -50.22
N SER A 919 -31.49 14.31 -50.37
CA SER A 919 -30.45 14.73 -51.31
C SER A 919 -30.66 14.19 -52.72
N CYS A 920 -31.52 13.17 -52.90
CA CYS A 920 -31.86 12.62 -54.21
C CYS A 920 -33.01 13.40 -54.84
N LEU A 921 -32.68 14.39 -55.67
CA LEU A 921 -33.64 15.20 -56.40
C LEU A 921 -33.17 15.59 -57.79
N THR A 922 -34.12 15.91 -58.65
CA THR A 922 -33.88 16.61 -59.91
C THR A 922 -34.80 17.80 -60.02
N THR A 923 -34.32 18.87 -60.64
CA THR A 923 -35.10 20.09 -60.83
C THR A 923 -35.21 20.42 -62.32
N PHE A 924 -36.37 20.89 -62.73
CA PHE A 924 -36.58 21.41 -64.07
C PHE A 924 -37.56 22.57 -64.03
N SER A 925 -37.53 23.41 -65.06
CA SER A 925 -38.44 24.54 -65.17
C SER A 925 -39.60 24.21 -66.11
N ILE A 926 -40.80 24.65 -65.76
CA ILE A 926 -41.98 24.62 -66.62
C ILE A 926 -42.43 26.05 -66.93
N GLY A 927 -42.85 26.28 -68.17
CA GLY A 927 -43.25 27.59 -68.69
C GLY A 927 -42.18 28.29 -69.53
N PRO A 928 -42.47 29.48 -70.08
CA PRO A 928 -43.75 30.20 -69.99
C PRO A 928 -44.90 29.46 -70.69
N VAL A 929 -46.04 29.31 -70.01
CA VAL A 929 -47.25 28.67 -70.55
C VAL A 929 -48.20 29.76 -71.02
N ALA A 930 -48.51 29.81 -72.32
CA ALA A 930 -49.41 30.81 -72.91
C ALA A 930 -50.83 30.76 -72.32
N ALA A 931 -51.48 31.92 -72.26
CA ALA A 931 -52.89 32.01 -71.86
C ALA A 931 -53.81 31.23 -72.79
N CYS A 932 -54.83 30.60 -72.21
CA CYS A 932 -55.65 29.63 -72.93
C CYS A 932 -56.59 30.37 -73.88
N SER A 933 -56.23 30.41 -75.16
CA SER A 933 -57.12 30.95 -76.20
C SER A 933 -58.38 30.09 -76.29
N SER A 934 -59.55 30.72 -76.32
CA SER A 934 -60.85 30.07 -76.60
C SER A 934 -60.74 29.14 -77.81
N CYS A 935 -60.70 27.82 -77.59
CA CYS A 935 -60.36 26.86 -78.63
C CYS A 935 -61.59 26.04 -79.07
N PRO A 936 -61.97 26.04 -80.35
CA PRO A 936 -62.67 24.93 -80.96
C PRO A 936 -61.64 24.05 -81.72
N ASN A 937 -61.54 22.76 -81.36
CA ASN A 937 -60.74 21.65 -81.95
C ASN A 937 -59.41 21.29 -81.21
N PRO A 938 -58.87 20.04 -81.26
CA PRO A 938 -58.52 19.28 -80.06
C PRO A 938 -57.00 19.04 -79.90
N ASN A 939 -56.12 19.78 -80.58
CA ASN A 939 -54.68 19.48 -80.64
C ASN A 939 -53.74 20.68 -80.35
N CYS A 940 -54.10 21.61 -79.46
CA CYS A 940 -53.22 22.73 -79.12
C CYS A 940 -52.36 22.46 -77.89
N PHE A 941 -51.07 22.16 -78.11
CA PHE A 941 -49.87 22.92 -77.69
C PHE A 941 -48.63 22.02 -77.60
N THR A 942 -47.49 22.53 -78.06
CA THR A 942 -46.16 21.95 -77.87
C THR A 942 -45.35 22.88 -76.97
N ILE A 943 -44.89 22.40 -75.81
CA ILE A 943 -43.96 23.12 -74.93
C ILE A 943 -42.54 22.66 -75.27
N GLY A 944 -41.63 23.61 -75.53
CA GLY A 944 -40.20 23.34 -75.61
C GLY A 944 -39.59 23.27 -74.20
N VAL A 945 -39.04 22.12 -73.83
CA VAL A 945 -38.25 21.97 -72.60
C VAL A 945 -36.83 22.48 -72.87
N GLN A 946 -36.37 23.50 -72.15
CA GLN A 946 -34.94 23.82 -72.09
C GLN A 946 -34.31 23.09 -70.89
N LYS A 947 -33.32 22.26 -71.18
CA LYS A 947 -32.49 21.56 -70.21
C LYS A 947 -31.24 22.42 -69.96
N ASN A 948 -30.96 22.77 -68.71
CA ASN A 948 -29.61 23.18 -68.28
C ASN A 948 -28.93 21.97 -67.65
#